data_AF-T0RNP6-F1
#
_entry.id   AF-T0RNP6-F1
#
_cell.length_a   1.000
_cell.length_b   1.000
_cell.length_c   1.000
_cell.angle_alpha   90.00
_cell.angle_beta   90.00
_cell.angle_gamma   90.00
#
_symmetry.space_group_name_H-M   'P 1'
#
loop_
_entity.id
_entity.type
_entity.pdbx_description
1 polymer ?
#
loop_
_entity_poly.entity_id
_entity_poly.type
_entity_poly.pdbx_seq_one_letter_code
_entity_poly.pdbx_strand_id
1 'polypeptide(L)'
;MATRTCLLWDVRLHRLLSCVAAIIVFYVEWTGSDAVKANLLGANNPTHLASTYSSPLIGPWVASLLNSSGPWIPPTTGWLYLDSAPDGSFSASTDACHTMLPGDRIYAPRYLNKLLPRIASAAPSLPALLSSTILVDCAYSGRMVQDTTALKLHFVDPAATQLTTLFLQTVHINRPTKRLSSTCGLATFSTVDLSAVTLPDLTTPQEASYMHAVGLDFPYVLPPFYRLTVPHPHDRTVEGMWAGTLAPTNEPVSVAGTDGIYRSSIDTQASFGYVTWDFPNNPIEFMQLIHYLTTDVSKDAYGWVRLLLGMGITLTLAVNGSVALLVALRMHSVLGATWVPDVFPCVQFRIQLRALLCLVVLVSTNGWHLYEYALCTADARQGWTNTFVLTDIVRADALMVYLGLMISLAKAVRIRLRLDLVVLIYLICYQLSDKIVATHGLALEATNAFVKANYLANILEANVDGMDLWTWHENHDTNLTLLLTQMTWWLLACLLCALYAAFEKTSNMYDAKTRTWRTWRRMHHLTLLCLDNTTTNIGGRRISDQFCARVVPSTLVASKLLSRRSFSGDDVCRAGFEPRVRQKLCETYGLVAPLDEYHLIGKTHFVSPSSVWLLGYVLLDDRFILDIHDYPLVVCNAICGRRLFRVYAFPYKHSTVALDKVLLAPDAVPLASIGSLALYRLR
;
A
#
# COMPACT_ATOMS: atom_id res chain seq x y z
N MET A 1 -30.25 4.40 -39.98
CA MET A 1 -30.68 3.72 -38.73
C MET A 1 -29.52 3.06 -37.99
N ALA A 2 -28.68 2.25 -38.65
CA ALA A 2 -27.55 1.53 -38.02
C ALA A 2 -26.51 2.40 -37.27
N THR A 3 -26.21 3.61 -37.78
CA THR A 3 -25.28 4.54 -37.11
C THR A 3 -25.85 5.17 -35.83
N ARG A 4 -27.18 5.30 -35.72
CA ARG A 4 -27.84 5.88 -34.53
C ARG A 4 -27.96 4.87 -33.39
N THR A 5 -28.26 3.60 -33.71
CA THR A 5 -28.28 2.53 -32.71
C THR A 5 -26.88 2.31 -32.14
N CYS A 6 -25.84 2.32 -32.99
CA CYS A 6 -24.44 2.19 -32.54
C CYS A 6 -24.04 3.28 -31.53
N LEU A 7 -24.41 4.54 -31.79
CA LEU A 7 -24.09 5.69 -30.93
C LEU A 7 -24.83 5.65 -29.57
N LEU A 8 -26.07 5.15 -29.56
CA LEU A 8 -26.84 4.92 -28.33
C LEU A 8 -26.26 3.78 -27.48
N TRP A 9 -25.78 2.72 -28.12
CA TRP A 9 -25.09 1.63 -27.42
C TRP A 9 -23.77 2.08 -26.83
N ASP A 10 -23.02 2.92 -27.55
CA ASP A 10 -21.75 3.49 -27.08
C ASP A 10 -21.92 4.35 -25.82
N VAL A 11 -22.91 5.24 -25.80
CA VAL A 11 -23.24 6.05 -24.60
C VAL A 11 -23.63 5.17 -23.41
N ARG A 12 -24.44 4.14 -23.63
CA ARG A 12 -24.86 3.22 -22.56
C ARG A 12 -23.70 2.40 -22.02
N LEU A 13 -22.82 1.92 -22.90
CA LEU A 13 -21.62 1.18 -22.53
C LEU A 13 -20.69 2.04 -21.68
N HIS A 14 -20.39 3.27 -22.11
CA HIS A 14 -19.53 4.16 -21.33
C HIS A 14 -20.13 4.56 -19.98
N ARG A 15 -21.47 4.66 -19.86
CA ARG A 15 -22.10 4.87 -18.55
C ARG A 15 -21.97 3.66 -17.63
N LEU A 16 -22.12 2.45 -18.17
CA LEU A 16 -21.86 1.22 -17.43
C LEU A 16 -20.40 1.18 -16.96
N LEU A 17 -19.45 1.44 -17.85
CA LEU A 17 -18.02 1.48 -17.53
C LEU A 17 -17.69 2.56 -16.49
N SER A 18 -18.31 3.75 -16.58
CA SER A 18 -18.15 4.81 -15.58
C SER A 18 -18.71 4.40 -14.21
N CYS A 19 -19.81 3.66 -14.17
CA CYS A 19 -20.36 3.10 -12.93
C CYS A 19 -19.39 2.06 -12.33
N VAL A 20 -18.85 1.15 -13.15
CA VAL A 20 -17.82 0.18 -12.74
C VAL A 20 -16.58 0.90 -12.22
N ALA A 21 -16.11 1.94 -12.91
CA ALA A 21 -14.97 2.75 -12.47
C ALA A 21 -15.24 3.45 -11.13
N ALA A 22 -16.46 3.94 -10.89
CA ALA A 22 -16.84 4.51 -9.60
C ALA A 22 -16.83 3.46 -8.47
N ILE A 23 -17.28 2.23 -8.74
CA ILE A 23 -17.20 1.10 -7.78
C ILE A 23 -15.74 0.75 -7.49
N ILE A 24 -14.87 0.74 -8.50
CA ILE A 24 -13.43 0.52 -8.32
C ILE A 24 -12.82 1.61 -7.44
N VAL A 25 -13.13 2.88 -7.70
CA VAL A 25 -12.65 4.00 -6.87
C VAL A 25 -13.11 3.84 -5.42
N PHE A 26 -14.37 3.46 -5.20
CA PHE A 26 -14.89 3.17 -3.87
C PHE A 26 -14.15 2.00 -3.20
N TYR A 27 -13.89 0.91 -3.93
CA TYR A 27 -13.17 -0.25 -3.42
C TYR A 27 -11.74 0.12 -3.03
N VAL A 28 -11.00 0.85 -3.87
CA VAL A 28 -9.63 1.30 -3.59
C VAL A 28 -9.59 2.20 -2.35
N GLU A 29 -10.56 3.09 -2.18
CA GLU A 29 -10.66 3.95 -0.99
C GLU A 29 -10.99 3.16 0.29
N TRP A 30 -11.86 2.15 0.15
CA TRP A 30 -12.21 1.27 1.26
C TRP A 30 -11.00 0.47 1.73
N THR A 31 -10.27 -0.19 0.81
CA THR A 31 -9.07 -0.96 1.15
C THR A 31 -7.96 -0.07 1.70
N GLY A 32 -7.76 1.12 1.13
CA GLY A 32 -6.83 2.11 1.68
C GLY A 32 -7.17 2.53 3.11
N SER A 33 -8.46 2.73 3.43
CA SER A 33 -8.90 3.08 4.78
C SER A 33 -8.70 1.94 5.79
N ASP A 34 -8.96 0.69 5.37
CA ASP A 34 -8.71 -0.50 6.18
C ASP A 34 -7.22 -0.71 6.43
N ALA A 35 -6.39 -0.49 5.41
CA ALA A 35 -4.94 -0.54 5.53
C ALA A 35 -4.38 0.53 6.48
N VAL A 36 -4.90 1.76 6.44
CA VAL A 36 -4.53 2.82 7.41
C VAL A 36 -4.90 2.41 8.84
N LYS A 37 -6.07 1.79 9.02
CA LYS A 37 -6.49 1.26 10.33
C LYS A 37 -5.55 0.17 10.83
N ALA A 38 -5.13 -0.76 9.96
CA ALA A 38 -4.17 -1.78 10.32
C ALA A 38 -2.81 -1.16 10.71
N ASN A 39 -2.30 -0.21 9.93
CA ASN A 39 -1.03 0.47 10.20
C ASN A 39 -1.04 1.23 11.54
N LEU A 40 -2.17 1.85 11.90
CA LEU A 40 -2.34 2.52 13.20
C LEU A 40 -2.21 1.58 14.40
N LEU A 41 -2.61 0.32 14.24
CA LEU A 41 -2.55 -0.70 15.28
C LEU A 41 -1.20 -1.43 15.32
N GLY A 42 -0.30 -1.13 14.37
CA GLY A 42 0.91 -1.93 14.12
C GLY A 42 0.56 -3.14 13.27
N ALA A 43 0.60 -2.98 11.94
CA ALA A 43 0.32 -4.06 11.02
C ALA A 43 1.53 -4.98 10.91
N ASN A 44 1.29 -6.29 10.90
CA ASN A 44 2.33 -7.30 10.75
C ASN A 44 2.07 -8.20 9.53
N ASN A 45 3.16 -8.63 8.91
CA ASN A 45 3.15 -9.65 7.86
C ASN A 45 3.40 -11.02 8.50
N PRO A 46 2.78 -12.13 8.03
CA PRO A 46 3.12 -13.46 8.53
C PRO A 46 4.62 -13.76 8.38
N THR A 47 5.14 -14.57 9.31
CA THR A 47 6.54 -14.96 9.30
C THR A 47 6.88 -15.71 8.01
N HIS A 48 7.93 -15.28 7.33
CA HIS A 48 8.36 -15.90 6.08
C HIS A 48 9.90 -15.94 5.99
N LEU A 49 10.41 -16.75 5.06
CA LEU A 49 11.85 -16.91 4.82
C LEU A 49 12.46 -15.63 4.25
N ALA A 50 13.43 -15.07 4.95
CA ALA A 50 14.17 -13.88 4.55
C ALA A 50 15.43 -14.24 3.76
N SER A 51 16.29 -15.05 4.37
CA SER A 51 17.57 -15.44 3.78
C SER A 51 18.01 -16.79 4.34
N THR A 52 19.06 -17.36 3.75
CA THR A 52 19.64 -18.62 4.22
C THR A 52 21.15 -18.49 4.22
N TYR A 53 21.76 -18.78 5.36
CA TYR A 53 23.21 -18.88 5.46
C TYR A 53 23.66 -20.34 5.36
N SER A 54 24.62 -20.59 4.47
CA SER A 54 25.14 -21.92 4.18
C SER A 54 26.61 -22.08 4.57
N SER A 55 26.94 -23.25 5.09
CA SER A 55 28.29 -23.74 5.40
C SER A 55 28.57 -24.93 4.49
N PRO A 56 29.06 -24.71 3.25
CA PRO A 56 29.14 -25.77 2.25
C PRO A 56 30.31 -26.74 2.48
N LEU A 57 31.34 -26.37 3.24
CA LEU A 57 32.55 -27.19 3.40
C LEU A 57 32.47 -28.15 4.59
N ILE A 58 31.65 -27.83 5.60
CA ILE A 58 31.55 -28.66 6.80
C ILE A 58 30.99 -30.06 6.51
N GLY A 59 29.99 -30.18 5.63
CA GLY A 59 29.40 -31.47 5.25
C GLY A 59 30.43 -32.42 4.60
N PRO A 60 31.07 -32.02 3.48
CA PRO A 60 32.13 -32.80 2.86
C PRO A 60 33.29 -33.15 3.82
N TRP A 61 33.65 -32.22 4.71
CA TRP A 61 34.66 -32.47 5.73
C TRP A 61 34.24 -33.57 6.72
N VAL A 62 33.01 -33.53 7.25
CA VAL A 62 32.46 -34.60 8.10
C VAL A 62 32.43 -35.94 7.35
N ALA A 63 32.05 -35.94 6.07
CA ALA A 63 32.04 -37.16 5.27
C ALA A 63 33.44 -37.77 5.09
N SER A 64 34.46 -36.94 4.91
CA SER A 64 35.86 -37.38 4.85
C SER A 64 36.37 -37.89 6.20
N LEU A 65 35.97 -37.23 7.30
CA LEU A 65 36.28 -37.67 8.67
C LEU A 65 35.74 -39.08 8.94
N LEU A 66 34.49 -39.35 8.54
CA LEU A 66 33.85 -40.65 8.73
C LEU A 66 34.43 -41.75 7.81
N ASN A 67 34.82 -41.40 6.58
CA ASN A 67 35.41 -42.36 5.64
C ASN A 67 36.90 -42.66 5.89
N SER A 68 37.55 -41.96 6.82
CA SER A 68 39.01 -42.04 7.04
C SER A 68 39.84 -41.80 5.76
N SER A 69 39.28 -41.12 4.76
CA SER A 69 39.89 -40.89 3.45
C SER A 69 40.08 -39.39 3.21
N GLY A 70 41.24 -38.86 3.60
CA GLY A 70 41.63 -37.45 3.42
C GLY A 70 42.90 -37.10 4.21
N PRO A 71 43.53 -35.92 3.96
CA PRO A 71 44.63 -35.41 4.77
C PRO A 71 44.10 -35.02 6.16
N TRP A 72 43.96 -36.02 7.03
CA TRP A 72 43.55 -35.86 8.41
C TRP A 72 44.70 -35.25 9.22
N ILE A 73 44.47 -34.07 9.81
CA ILE A 73 45.33 -33.53 10.85
C ILE A 73 44.71 -33.96 12.19
N PRO A 74 45.45 -34.68 13.07
CA PRO A 74 44.94 -35.08 14.38
C PRO A 74 44.45 -33.86 15.17
N PRO A 75 43.32 -33.97 15.89
CA PRO A 75 42.81 -32.89 16.74
C PRO A 75 43.73 -32.73 17.95
N THR A 76 44.75 -31.90 17.81
CA THR A 76 45.29 -31.20 18.97
C THR A 76 44.39 -29.99 19.25
N THR A 77 44.30 -29.57 20.52
CA THR A 77 43.59 -28.34 20.90
C THR A 77 44.11 -27.19 20.05
N GLY A 78 43.25 -26.60 19.21
CA GLY A 78 43.71 -25.65 18.20
C GLY A 78 42.60 -25.20 17.24
N TRP A 79 43.03 -24.45 16.22
CA TRP A 79 42.18 -23.83 15.21
C TRP A 79 42.32 -24.57 13.89
N LEU A 80 41.21 -24.80 13.21
CA LEU A 80 41.17 -25.37 11.87
C LEU A 80 40.24 -24.53 10.98
N TYR A 81 40.80 -23.97 9.92
CA TYR A 81 40.11 -23.17 8.92
C TYR A 81 39.93 -24.04 7.67
N LEU A 82 38.68 -24.28 7.26
CA LEU A 82 38.34 -25.07 6.08
C LEU A 82 38.16 -24.16 4.87
N ASP A 83 38.97 -24.34 3.84
CA ASP A 83 38.94 -23.57 2.59
C ASP A 83 38.62 -24.47 1.40
N SER A 84 38.06 -23.89 0.33
CA SER A 84 37.90 -24.58 -0.94
C SER A 84 39.26 -24.77 -1.62
N ALA A 85 39.54 -26.01 -2.03
CA ALA A 85 40.73 -26.34 -2.79
C ALA A 85 40.50 -26.13 -4.30
N PRO A 86 41.55 -25.88 -5.10
CA PRO A 86 41.43 -25.60 -6.54
C PRO A 86 40.82 -26.75 -7.36
N ASP A 87 40.90 -27.97 -6.86
CA ASP A 87 40.35 -29.19 -7.46
C ASP A 87 38.88 -29.43 -7.08
N GLY A 88 38.26 -28.51 -6.34
CA GLY A 88 36.89 -28.64 -5.84
C GLY A 88 36.76 -29.49 -4.56
N SER A 89 37.89 -29.96 -4.00
CA SER A 89 37.92 -30.57 -2.66
C SER A 89 38.02 -29.48 -1.58
N PHE A 90 38.24 -29.88 -0.32
CA PHE A 90 38.52 -28.93 0.76
C PHE A 90 39.99 -29.05 1.20
N SER A 91 40.55 -27.92 1.63
CA SER A 91 41.86 -27.82 2.25
C SER A 91 41.70 -27.27 3.66
N ALA A 92 42.63 -27.60 4.56
CA ALA A 92 42.59 -27.16 5.93
C ALA A 92 43.87 -26.41 6.32
N SER A 93 43.71 -25.29 7.02
CA SER A 93 44.78 -24.40 7.49
C SER A 93 44.67 -24.19 9.00
N THR A 94 45.80 -24.07 9.70
CA THR A 94 45.82 -23.82 11.15
C THR A 94 45.91 -22.34 11.51
N ASP A 95 46.22 -21.48 10.54
CA ASP A 95 46.57 -20.08 10.81
C ASP A 95 45.38 -19.14 10.54
N ALA A 96 44.82 -19.21 9.32
CA ALA A 96 43.68 -18.42 8.88
C ALA A 96 43.08 -18.99 7.58
N CYS A 97 41.91 -18.46 7.20
CA CYS A 97 41.35 -18.67 5.86
C CYS A 97 42.27 -18.11 4.77
N HIS A 98 42.30 -18.75 3.60
CA HIS A 98 43.14 -18.36 2.46
C HIS A 98 42.90 -16.91 2.00
N THR A 99 41.64 -16.45 2.02
CA THR A 99 41.26 -15.10 1.61
C THR A 99 40.83 -14.28 2.82
N MET A 100 41.74 -13.51 3.42
CA MET A 100 41.38 -12.64 4.55
C MET A 100 40.40 -11.54 4.12
N LEU A 101 39.26 -11.48 4.81
CA LEU A 101 38.22 -10.46 4.66
C LEU A 101 38.21 -9.54 5.90
N PRO A 102 37.81 -8.25 5.76
CA PRO A 102 37.68 -7.35 6.91
C PRO A 102 36.82 -7.91 8.06
N GLY A 103 35.75 -8.63 7.73
CA GLY A 103 34.86 -9.29 8.69
C GLY A 103 35.51 -10.43 9.49
N ASP A 104 36.67 -10.95 9.07
CA ASP A 104 37.37 -12.05 9.77
C ASP A 104 37.86 -11.67 11.18
N ARG A 105 37.77 -10.38 11.55
CA ARG A 105 38.05 -9.91 12.91
C ARG A 105 37.32 -10.71 13.99
N ILE A 106 36.08 -11.14 13.74
CA ILE A 106 35.28 -11.92 14.70
C ILE A 106 35.70 -13.40 14.78
N TYR A 107 36.43 -13.89 13.79
CA TYR A 107 36.98 -15.26 13.72
C TYR A 107 38.42 -15.34 14.23
N ALA A 108 39.03 -14.20 14.55
CA ALA A 108 40.41 -14.15 15.00
C ALA A 108 40.57 -14.77 16.40
N PRO A 109 41.60 -15.60 16.65
CA PRO A 109 41.84 -16.22 17.95
C PRO A 109 41.89 -15.21 19.10
N ARG A 110 42.42 -14.00 18.86
CA ARG A 110 42.49 -12.91 19.83
C ARG A 110 41.12 -12.49 20.41
N TYR A 111 40.06 -12.55 19.60
CA TYR A 111 38.70 -12.19 20.00
C TYR A 111 37.99 -13.40 20.60
N LEU A 112 38.04 -14.54 19.92
CA LEU A 112 37.36 -15.76 20.35
C LEU A 112 37.88 -16.32 21.69
N ASN A 113 39.18 -16.20 21.97
CA ASN A 113 39.75 -16.56 23.28
C ASN A 113 39.17 -15.73 24.44
N LYS A 114 38.66 -14.53 24.18
CA LYS A 114 37.96 -13.70 25.19
C LYS A 114 36.48 -14.05 25.28
N LEU A 115 35.84 -14.35 24.15
CA LEU A 115 34.41 -14.59 24.04
C LEU A 115 34.00 -15.98 24.52
N LEU A 116 34.65 -17.04 24.02
CA LEU A 116 34.22 -18.42 24.25
C LEU A 116 34.17 -18.82 25.73
N PRO A 117 35.13 -18.43 26.61
CA PRO A 117 35.02 -18.73 28.04
C PRO A 117 33.80 -18.09 28.72
N ARG A 118 33.32 -16.94 28.21
CA ARG A 118 32.13 -16.24 28.71
C ARG A 118 30.83 -16.91 28.26
N ILE A 119 30.82 -17.50 27.07
CA ILE A 119 29.69 -18.28 26.60
C ILE A 119 29.65 -19.62 27.36
N ALA A 120 30.81 -20.25 27.56
CA ALA A 120 30.93 -21.52 28.25
C ALA A 120 30.46 -21.48 29.72
N SER A 121 30.46 -20.32 30.37
CA SER A 121 29.92 -20.19 31.73
C SER A 121 28.41 -20.44 31.82
N ALA A 122 27.68 -20.36 30.69
CA ALA A 122 26.24 -20.52 30.67
C ALA A 122 25.79 -21.99 30.77
N ALA A 123 26.68 -22.97 30.54
CA ALA A 123 26.32 -24.38 30.64
C ALA A 123 27.47 -25.28 31.16
N PRO A 124 27.15 -26.26 32.02
CA PRO A 124 28.15 -27.15 32.61
C PRO A 124 28.77 -28.17 31.64
N SER A 125 28.16 -28.44 30.48
CA SER A 125 28.70 -29.33 29.42
C SER A 125 29.64 -28.61 28.45
N LEU A 126 29.60 -27.27 28.44
CA LEU A 126 30.36 -26.41 27.54
C LEU A 126 31.86 -26.21 27.85
N PRO A 127 32.40 -26.45 29.08
CA PRO A 127 33.84 -26.39 29.33
C PRO A 127 34.65 -27.41 28.51
N ALA A 128 34.03 -28.55 28.15
CA ALA A 128 34.64 -29.54 27.26
C ALA A 128 34.90 -28.97 25.85
N LEU A 129 34.13 -27.98 25.40
CA LEU A 129 34.34 -27.31 24.11
C LEU A 129 35.61 -26.44 24.10
N LEU A 130 36.07 -25.96 25.25
CA LEU A 130 37.34 -25.21 25.35
C LEU A 130 38.56 -26.12 25.14
N SER A 131 38.38 -27.44 25.34
CA SER A 131 39.38 -28.47 25.02
C SER A 131 39.17 -29.12 23.64
N SER A 132 38.18 -28.67 22.87
CA SER A 132 37.90 -29.18 21.52
C SER A 132 38.69 -28.43 20.44
N THR A 133 38.83 -29.02 19.27
CA THR A 133 39.33 -28.32 18.08
C THR A 133 38.23 -27.44 17.51
N ILE A 134 38.54 -26.16 17.27
CA ILE A 134 37.59 -25.18 16.74
C ILE A 134 37.72 -25.14 15.22
N LEU A 135 36.62 -25.46 14.54
CA LEU A 135 36.48 -25.42 13.09
C LEU A 135 35.76 -24.16 12.62
N VAL A 136 36.33 -23.53 11.60
CA VAL A 136 35.75 -22.40 10.88
C VAL A 136 35.59 -22.78 9.42
N ASP A 137 34.36 -22.74 8.91
CA ASP A 137 34.10 -22.88 7.47
C ASP A 137 34.36 -21.53 6.79
N CYS A 138 35.46 -21.42 6.03
CA CYS A 138 35.83 -20.18 5.35
C CYS A 138 34.90 -19.84 4.18
N ALA A 139 34.12 -20.80 3.68
CA ALA A 139 33.09 -20.56 2.67
C ALA A 139 31.71 -20.29 3.28
N TYR A 140 31.61 -20.13 4.61
CA TYR A 140 30.36 -19.76 5.27
C TYR A 140 29.80 -18.46 4.67
N SER A 141 28.55 -18.49 4.22
CA SER A 141 27.95 -17.35 3.52
C SER A 141 27.93 -16.07 4.35
N GLY A 142 27.71 -16.15 5.67
CA GLY A 142 27.75 -14.98 6.57
C GLY A 142 29.11 -14.29 6.56
N ARG A 143 30.19 -15.08 6.57
CA ARG A 143 31.56 -14.59 6.39
C ARG A 143 31.76 -13.98 5.00
N MET A 144 31.30 -14.66 3.95
CA MET A 144 31.48 -14.21 2.57
C MET A 144 30.77 -12.88 2.27
N VAL A 145 29.63 -12.61 2.91
CA VAL A 145 28.94 -11.32 2.83
C VAL A 145 29.45 -10.28 3.84
N GLN A 146 30.47 -10.63 4.63
CA GLN A 146 31.06 -9.82 5.70
C GLN A 146 30.05 -9.40 6.77
N ASP A 147 29.09 -10.26 7.08
CA ASP A 147 28.19 -10.08 8.21
C ASP A 147 28.95 -10.36 9.52
N THR A 148 29.31 -9.29 10.22
CA THR A 148 30.00 -9.31 11.51
C THR A 148 29.06 -9.43 12.72
N THR A 149 27.75 -9.51 12.48
CA THR A 149 26.72 -9.62 13.52
C THR A 149 26.36 -11.08 13.83
N ALA A 150 26.74 -12.00 12.94
CA ALA A 150 26.52 -13.43 13.04
C ALA A 150 27.84 -14.21 13.01
N LEU A 151 28.07 -15.07 14.00
CA LEU A 151 29.24 -15.92 14.16
C LEU A 151 28.81 -17.39 14.17
N LYS A 152 29.41 -18.20 13.30
CA LYS A 152 29.19 -19.65 13.26
C LYS A 152 30.50 -20.40 13.44
N LEU A 153 30.55 -21.28 14.43
CA LEU A 153 31.72 -22.09 14.78
C LEU A 153 31.30 -23.55 14.98
N HIS A 154 32.23 -24.46 14.70
CA HIS A 154 32.04 -25.89 14.97
C HIS A 154 33.12 -26.38 15.92
N PHE A 155 32.79 -27.29 16.82
CA PHE A 155 33.69 -27.85 17.82
C PHE A 155 33.74 -29.35 17.68
N VAL A 156 34.94 -29.90 17.55
CA VAL A 156 35.18 -31.34 17.43
C VAL A 156 35.90 -31.80 18.69
N ASP A 157 35.30 -32.75 19.40
CA ASP A 157 35.91 -33.34 20.59
C ASP A 157 37.27 -34.03 20.24
N PRO A 158 38.28 -34.07 21.12
CA PRO A 158 39.57 -34.71 20.81
C PRO A 158 39.45 -36.19 20.42
N ALA A 159 38.38 -36.88 20.85
CA ALA A 159 38.09 -38.25 20.44
C ALA A 159 37.41 -38.35 19.06
N ALA A 160 37.08 -37.21 18.42
CA ALA A 160 36.34 -37.11 17.16
C ALA A 160 35.01 -37.88 17.16
N THR A 161 34.33 -37.93 18.30
CA THR A 161 33.06 -38.65 18.50
C THR A 161 31.85 -37.73 18.38
N GLN A 162 32.00 -36.45 18.76
CA GLN A 162 30.93 -35.47 18.79
C GLN A 162 31.34 -34.20 18.06
N LEU A 163 30.38 -33.63 17.34
CA LEU A 163 30.51 -32.34 16.67
C LEU A 163 29.42 -31.40 17.21
N THR A 164 29.83 -30.28 17.79
CA THR A 164 28.91 -29.25 18.30
C THR A 164 28.98 -28.01 17.42
N THR A 165 27.84 -27.55 16.93
CA THR A 165 27.72 -26.28 16.19
C THR A 165 27.26 -25.19 17.14
N LEU A 166 28.00 -24.08 17.18
CA LEU A 166 27.64 -22.83 17.83
C LEU A 166 27.26 -21.81 16.77
N PHE A 167 26.05 -21.29 16.89
CA PHE A 167 25.60 -20.11 16.15
C PHE A 167 25.32 -18.98 17.14
N LEU A 168 26.06 -17.88 17.04
CA LEU A 168 25.91 -16.68 17.87
C LEU A 168 25.50 -15.52 16.97
N GLN A 169 24.45 -14.80 17.35
CA GLN A 169 24.06 -13.56 16.68
C GLN A 169 23.78 -12.45 17.70
N THR A 170 24.13 -11.21 17.35
CA THR A 170 23.65 -10.03 18.09
C THR A 170 22.18 -9.80 17.78
N VAL A 171 21.37 -9.71 18.83
CA VAL A 171 19.92 -9.62 18.75
C VAL A 171 19.39 -8.63 19.79
N HIS A 172 18.12 -8.29 19.68
CA HIS A 172 17.39 -7.48 20.64
C HIS A 172 16.70 -8.38 21.68
N ILE A 173 16.68 -7.94 22.94
CA ILE A 173 15.96 -8.59 24.04
C ILE A 173 14.97 -7.61 24.69
N ASN A 174 13.71 -8.02 24.77
CA ASN A 174 12.69 -7.31 25.52
C ASN A 174 12.44 -8.03 26.86
N ARG A 175 12.47 -7.24 27.94
CA ARG A 175 12.31 -7.69 29.33
C ARG A 175 11.07 -7.03 29.93
N PRO A 176 9.86 -7.59 29.68
CA PRO A 176 8.60 -6.95 30.06
C PRO A 176 8.48 -6.72 31.57
N THR A 177 9.03 -7.61 32.41
CA THR A 177 9.00 -7.44 33.87
C THR A 177 9.75 -6.19 34.34
N LYS A 178 10.81 -5.81 33.63
CA LYS A 178 11.64 -4.63 33.92
C LYS A 178 11.26 -3.41 33.08
N ARG A 179 10.35 -3.57 32.11
CA ARG A 179 10.00 -2.56 31.10
C ARG A 179 11.25 -2.01 30.41
N LEU A 180 12.17 -2.91 30.10
CA LEU A 180 13.47 -2.59 29.52
C LEU A 180 13.66 -3.42 28.24
N SER A 181 14.09 -2.72 27.21
CA SER A 181 14.58 -3.31 25.97
C SER A 181 16.07 -3.00 25.85
N SER A 182 16.87 -4.00 25.53
CA SER A 182 18.33 -3.86 25.34
C SER A 182 18.80 -4.77 24.22
N THR A 183 20.08 -4.72 23.91
CA THR A 183 20.74 -5.66 23.00
C THR A 183 21.26 -6.86 23.79
N CYS A 184 21.43 -7.99 23.11
CA CYS A 184 22.09 -9.15 23.67
C CYS A 184 22.74 -10.00 22.57
N GLY A 185 23.55 -10.98 22.96
CA GLY A 185 24.07 -12.01 22.08
C GLY A 185 23.37 -13.31 22.38
N LEU A 186 22.71 -13.91 21.40
CA LEU A 186 22.06 -15.21 21.52
C LEU A 186 22.95 -16.29 20.88
N ALA A 187 23.54 -17.12 21.73
CA ALA A 187 24.30 -18.30 21.33
C ALA A 187 23.38 -19.54 21.36
N THR A 188 23.30 -20.25 20.25
CA THR A 188 22.58 -21.51 20.10
C THR A 188 23.54 -22.63 19.81
N PHE A 189 23.38 -23.73 20.54
CA PHE A 189 24.19 -24.94 20.41
C PHE A 189 23.33 -26.10 19.91
N SER A 190 23.90 -26.89 19.01
CA SER A 190 23.36 -28.19 18.60
C SER A 190 24.51 -29.18 18.45
N THR A 191 24.37 -30.37 19.02
CA THR A 191 25.43 -31.40 19.03
C THR A 191 24.95 -32.63 18.27
N VAL A 192 25.80 -33.14 17.38
CA VAL A 192 25.59 -34.39 16.66
C VAL A 192 26.63 -35.43 17.07
N ASP A 193 26.16 -36.64 17.35
CA ASP A 193 27.03 -37.79 17.57
C ASP A 193 27.47 -38.35 16.21
N LEU A 194 28.77 -38.27 15.92
CA LEU A 194 29.33 -38.67 14.63
C LEU A 194 29.17 -40.17 14.36
N SER A 195 29.08 -41.00 15.41
CA SER A 195 28.80 -42.43 15.28
C SER A 195 27.37 -42.74 14.78
N ALA A 196 26.44 -41.81 14.93
CA ALA A 196 25.05 -41.97 14.47
C ALA A 196 24.85 -41.51 13.02
N VAL A 197 25.85 -40.87 12.41
CA VAL A 197 25.78 -40.33 11.04
C VAL A 197 26.06 -41.43 10.03
N THR A 198 25.16 -41.61 9.06
CA THR A 198 25.29 -42.57 7.97
C THR A 198 25.68 -41.89 6.64
N LEU A 199 26.62 -42.50 5.93
CA LEU A 199 27.09 -42.10 4.61
C LEU A 199 26.32 -42.82 3.50
N PRO A 200 26.21 -42.27 2.27
CA PRO A 200 26.88 -41.06 1.74
C PRO A 200 26.12 -39.74 1.95
N ASP A 201 24.83 -39.79 2.30
CA ASP A 201 23.94 -38.61 2.31
C ASP A 201 23.96 -37.81 3.63
N LEU A 202 24.87 -38.13 4.56
CA LEU A 202 25.02 -37.50 5.88
C LEU A 202 23.68 -37.43 6.65
N THR A 203 22.99 -38.55 6.74
CA THR A 203 21.73 -38.66 7.48
C THR A 203 21.99 -39.15 8.90
N THR A 204 21.18 -38.72 9.86
CA THR A 204 21.23 -39.18 11.25
C THR A 204 19.83 -39.45 11.78
N PRO A 205 19.61 -40.55 12.54
CA PRO A 205 18.35 -40.78 13.24
C PRO A 205 18.23 -39.95 14.52
N GLN A 206 19.28 -39.23 14.92
CA GLN A 206 19.29 -38.38 16.11
C GLN A 206 18.43 -37.14 15.90
N GLU A 207 17.48 -36.89 16.81
CA GLU A 207 16.74 -35.62 16.86
C GLU A 207 17.62 -34.51 17.45
N ALA A 208 17.54 -33.31 16.86
CA ALA A 208 18.32 -32.15 17.31
C ALA A 208 17.89 -31.70 18.71
N SER A 209 18.87 -31.44 19.57
CA SER A 209 18.66 -30.82 20.88
C SER A 209 19.34 -29.45 20.91
N TYR A 210 18.58 -28.42 21.24
CA TYR A 210 19.05 -27.04 21.26
C TYR A 210 19.27 -26.53 22.68
N MET A 211 20.43 -25.92 22.89
CA MET A 211 20.72 -25.16 24.10
C MET A 211 20.96 -23.70 23.74
N HIS A 212 20.32 -22.78 24.47
CA HIS A 212 20.47 -21.34 24.24
C HIS A 212 21.14 -20.66 25.42
N ALA A 213 22.03 -19.73 25.11
CA ALA A 213 22.72 -18.88 26.07
C ALA A 213 22.65 -17.42 25.62
N VAL A 214 22.41 -16.51 26.56
CA VAL A 214 22.23 -15.08 26.30
C VAL A 214 23.26 -14.26 27.07
N GLY A 215 24.02 -13.44 26.37
CA GLY A 215 24.86 -12.38 26.93
C GLY A 215 24.13 -11.05 26.89
N LEU A 216 23.66 -10.54 28.02
CA LEU A 216 22.98 -9.24 28.09
C LEU A 216 23.95 -8.10 27.73
N ASP A 217 23.49 -7.05 27.04
CA ASP A 217 24.30 -5.89 26.65
C ASP A 217 25.50 -6.19 25.72
N PHE A 218 25.60 -7.43 25.23
CA PHE A 218 26.45 -7.78 24.10
C PHE A 218 25.90 -7.11 22.82
N PRO A 219 26.75 -6.64 21.88
CA PRO A 219 28.22 -6.75 21.83
C PRO A 219 29.02 -5.64 22.53
N TYR A 220 28.36 -4.62 23.12
CA TYR A 220 29.05 -3.50 23.78
C TYR A 220 29.87 -3.92 25.00
N VAL A 221 29.33 -4.88 25.74
CA VAL A 221 29.99 -5.50 26.88
C VAL A 221 30.16 -6.99 26.58
N LEU A 222 31.21 -7.60 27.14
CA LEU A 222 31.44 -9.05 27.10
C LEU A 222 31.16 -9.68 28.48
N PRO A 223 29.89 -9.71 28.96
CA PRO A 223 29.56 -10.33 30.23
C PRO A 223 29.51 -11.86 30.12
N PRO A 224 29.49 -12.59 31.25
CA PRO A 224 29.15 -14.01 31.25
C PRO A 224 27.75 -14.21 30.67
N PHE A 225 27.59 -15.26 29.87
CA PHE A 225 26.29 -15.62 29.31
C PHE A 225 25.47 -16.40 30.33
N TYR A 226 24.14 -16.30 30.21
CA TYR A 226 23.17 -17.01 31.03
C TYR A 226 22.35 -17.97 30.18
N ARG A 227 21.98 -19.12 30.74
CA ARG A 227 21.10 -20.07 30.05
C ARG A 227 19.72 -19.45 29.81
N LEU A 228 19.24 -19.55 28.57
CA LEU A 228 17.89 -19.20 28.15
C LEU A 228 17.13 -20.49 27.83
N THR A 229 15.98 -20.67 28.46
CA THR A 229 15.08 -21.78 28.14
C THR A 229 14.01 -21.30 27.17
N VAL A 230 14.00 -21.86 25.96
CA VAL A 230 12.98 -21.61 24.93
C VAL A 230 12.11 -22.87 24.85
N PRO A 231 10.95 -22.92 25.55
CA PRO A 231 10.19 -24.15 25.70
C PRO A 231 9.53 -24.63 24.41
N HIS A 232 9.18 -23.69 23.51
CA HIS A 232 8.56 -23.97 22.22
C HIS A 232 9.34 -23.25 21.11
N PRO A 233 10.46 -23.81 20.65
CA PRO A 233 11.36 -23.15 19.69
C PRO A 233 10.70 -22.80 18.35
N HIS A 234 9.68 -23.56 17.95
CA HIS A 234 8.89 -23.30 16.73
C HIS A 234 7.74 -22.31 16.94
N ASP A 235 7.32 -22.08 18.19
CA ASP A 235 6.22 -21.16 18.50
C ASP A 235 6.78 -19.75 18.72
N ARG A 236 6.45 -18.85 17.79
CA ARG A 236 6.81 -17.43 17.87
C ARG A 236 5.68 -16.64 18.53
N THR A 237 6.04 -15.52 19.14
CA THR A 237 5.07 -14.51 19.58
C THR A 237 4.32 -13.93 18.38
N VAL A 238 3.23 -13.19 18.63
CA VAL A 238 2.45 -12.51 17.57
C VAL A 238 3.33 -11.53 16.76
N GLU A 239 4.37 -11.00 17.37
CA GLU A 239 5.36 -10.10 16.75
C GLU A 239 6.51 -10.85 16.06
N GLY A 240 6.53 -12.19 16.12
CA GLY A 240 7.57 -13.00 15.47
C GLY A 240 8.83 -13.25 16.29
N MET A 241 8.91 -12.76 17.53
CA MET A 241 10.04 -13.03 18.44
C MET A 241 9.94 -14.40 19.12
N TRP A 242 11.06 -14.97 19.54
CA TRP A 242 11.05 -16.14 20.43
C TRP A 242 10.69 -15.73 21.86
N ALA A 243 9.88 -16.56 22.51
CA ALA A 243 9.58 -16.42 23.94
C ALA A 243 10.43 -17.40 24.76
N GLY A 244 11.11 -16.88 25.78
CA GLY A 244 11.96 -17.70 26.65
C GLY A 244 11.97 -17.23 28.09
N THR A 245 12.67 -17.98 28.93
CA THR A 245 12.88 -17.65 30.35
C THR A 245 14.37 -17.68 30.69
N LEU A 246 14.85 -16.61 31.35
CA LEU A 246 16.23 -16.53 31.82
C LEU A 246 16.39 -17.40 33.07
N ALA A 247 17.26 -18.41 33.01
CA ALA A 247 17.49 -19.34 34.11
C ALA A 247 17.88 -18.68 35.46
N PRO A 248 18.76 -17.65 35.55
CA PRO A 248 19.19 -17.11 36.85
C PRO A 248 18.08 -16.34 37.59
N THR A 249 17.14 -15.72 36.87
CA THR A 249 16.10 -14.86 37.44
C THR A 249 14.69 -15.43 37.29
N ASN A 250 14.54 -16.52 36.55
CA ASN A 250 13.26 -17.06 36.09
C ASN A 250 12.35 -16.00 35.44
N GLU A 251 12.98 -15.05 34.73
CA GLU A 251 12.31 -13.90 34.12
C GLU A 251 11.86 -14.23 32.70
N PRO A 252 10.60 -13.95 32.31
CA PRO A 252 10.16 -14.08 30.93
C PRO A 252 10.78 -12.98 30.07
N VAL A 253 11.32 -13.38 28.93
CA VAL A 253 11.97 -12.49 27.95
C VAL A 253 11.54 -12.87 26.55
N SER A 254 11.58 -11.90 25.63
CA SER A 254 11.48 -12.17 24.20
C SER A 254 12.72 -11.70 23.46
N VAL A 255 13.16 -12.47 22.47
CA VAL A 255 14.43 -12.26 21.77
C VAL A 255 14.22 -12.39 20.26
N ALA A 256 14.80 -11.47 19.49
CA ALA A 256 14.88 -11.54 18.03
C ALA A 256 15.94 -10.56 17.52
N GLY A 257 16.54 -10.84 16.36
CA GLY A 257 17.24 -9.83 15.57
C GLY A 257 16.26 -8.74 15.11
N THR A 258 16.81 -7.58 14.77
CA THR A 258 16.00 -6.41 14.40
C THR A 258 16.63 -5.68 13.24
N ASP A 259 15.84 -5.27 12.25
CA ASP A 259 16.31 -4.48 11.12
C ASP A 259 15.26 -3.44 10.69
N GLY A 260 15.67 -2.45 9.89
CA GLY A 260 14.75 -1.47 9.32
C GLY A 260 14.91 -0.06 9.90
N ILE A 261 13.86 0.74 9.76
CA ILE A 261 13.95 2.19 9.94
C ILE A 261 12.84 2.74 10.82
N TYR A 262 13.14 3.84 11.51
CA TYR A 262 12.14 4.62 12.23
C TYR A 262 12.39 6.13 12.15
N ARG A 263 11.37 6.91 12.49
CA ARG A 263 11.42 8.36 12.65
C ARG A 263 10.97 8.75 14.05
N SER A 264 11.82 9.51 14.74
CA SER A 264 11.63 9.93 16.14
C SER A 264 11.62 8.79 17.16
N SER A 265 10.83 7.74 16.94
CA SER A 265 10.77 6.54 17.75
C SER A 265 10.17 5.37 16.96
N ILE A 266 10.51 4.15 17.36
CA ILE A 266 9.90 2.91 16.87
C ILE A 266 8.37 2.87 17.09
N ASP A 267 7.87 3.66 18.05
CA ASP A 267 6.44 3.73 18.37
C ASP A 267 5.67 4.80 17.59
N THR A 268 6.36 5.72 16.91
CA THR A 268 5.72 6.82 16.19
C THR A 268 5.58 6.53 14.71
N GLN A 269 6.68 6.25 14.02
CA GLN A 269 6.73 6.00 12.58
C GLN A 269 7.85 5.02 12.32
N ALA A 270 7.53 3.78 11.99
CA ALA A 270 8.52 2.74 11.87
C ALA A 270 8.11 1.68 10.86
N SER A 271 9.11 1.15 10.15
CA SER A 271 9.00 0.02 9.24
C SER A 271 10.22 -0.86 9.51
N PHE A 272 10.01 -1.98 10.19
CA PHE A 272 11.09 -2.80 10.74
C PHE A 272 10.70 -4.28 10.75
N GLY A 273 11.69 -5.16 10.76
CA GLY A 273 11.51 -6.60 10.86
C GLY A 273 12.06 -7.16 12.16
N TYR A 274 11.37 -8.18 12.69
CA TYR A 274 11.94 -9.08 13.70
C TYR A 274 12.48 -10.32 13.00
N VAL A 275 13.79 -10.52 13.10
CA VAL A 275 14.51 -11.61 12.46
C VAL A 275 14.79 -12.71 13.47
N THR A 276 14.36 -13.92 13.17
CA THR A 276 14.68 -15.15 13.93
C THR A 276 15.31 -16.16 12.97
N TRP A 277 15.85 -17.26 13.48
CA TRP A 277 16.26 -18.38 12.65
C TRP A 277 15.46 -19.65 12.98
N ASP A 278 15.50 -20.64 12.11
CA ASP A 278 14.81 -21.91 12.35
C ASP A 278 15.64 -22.89 13.18
N PHE A 279 14.95 -23.84 13.82
CA PHE A 279 15.53 -24.90 14.64
C PHE A 279 15.18 -26.26 14.02
N PRO A 280 15.85 -26.67 12.93
CA PRO A 280 15.48 -27.90 12.22
C PRO A 280 15.59 -29.14 13.12
N ASN A 281 14.75 -30.15 12.88
CA ASN A 281 14.77 -31.38 13.67
C ASN A 281 16.05 -32.21 13.43
N ASN A 282 16.72 -32.00 12.30
CA ASN A 282 17.98 -32.68 11.96
C ASN A 282 19.18 -31.80 12.37
N PRO A 283 20.09 -32.27 13.25
CA PRO A 283 21.25 -31.48 13.66
C PRO A 283 22.28 -31.29 12.53
N ILE A 284 22.32 -32.17 11.52
CA ILE A 284 23.15 -31.99 10.32
C ILE A 284 22.66 -30.82 9.47
N GLU A 285 21.34 -30.61 9.42
CA GLU A 285 20.76 -29.48 8.70
C GLU A 285 21.16 -28.16 9.35
N PHE A 286 21.06 -28.05 10.69
CA PHE A 286 21.53 -26.85 11.42
C PHE A 286 23.04 -26.58 11.25
N MET A 287 23.84 -27.66 11.17
CA MET A 287 25.27 -27.57 10.89
C MET A 287 25.53 -26.95 9.51
N GLN A 288 24.74 -27.28 8.49
CA GLN A 288 24.95 -26.83 7.11
C GLN A 288 24.22 -25.52 6.79
N LEU A 289 23.01 -25.33 7.30
CA LEU A 289 22.09 -24.26 6.89
C LEU A 289 21.51 -23.55 8.12
N ILE A 290 21.43 -22.23 8.04
CA ILE A 290 20.70 -21.38 8.98
C ILE A 290 19.65 -20.62 8.17
N HIS A 291 18.39 -20.97 8.35
CA HIS A 291 17.27 -20.31 7.69
C HIS A 291 16.79 -19.13 8.53
N TYR A 292 16.89 -17.91 8.01
CA TYR A 292 16.36 -16.73 8.66
C TYR A 292 14.91 -16.49 8.29
N LEU A 293 14.12 -16.20 9.31
CA LEU A 293 12.69 -15.99 9.25
C LEU A 293 12.39 -14.59 9.79
N THR A 294 11.69 -13.78 9.01
CA THR A 294 11.35 -12.40 9.38
C THR A 294 9.86 -12.24 9.59
N THR A 295 9.50 -11.41 10.56
CA THR A 295 8.15 -10.87 10.72
C THR A 295 8.23 -9.37 10.64
N ASP A 296 7.65 -8.83 9.58
CA ASP A 296 7.76 -7.42 9.26
C ASP A 296 6.62 -6.66 9.91
N VAL A 297 6.93 -5.46 10.39
CA VAL A 297 6.03 -4.60 11.13
C VAL A 297 6.05 -3.19 10.53
N SER A 298 4.87 -2.64 10.29
CA SER A 298 4.68 -1.24 9.87
C SER A 298 3.78 -0.53 10.87
N LYS A 299 4.22 0.65 11.32
CA LYS A 299 3.53 1.47 12.32
C LYS A 299 3.59 2.95 11.93
N ASP A 300 2.43 3.61 11.91
CA ASP A 300 2.31 5.06 11.74
C ASP A 300 1.26 5.65 12.69
N ALA A 301 1.73 6.22 13.80
CA ALA A 301 0.90 6.87 14.81
C ALA A 301 0.15 8.10 14.26
N TYR A 302 0.64 8.74 13.19
CA TYR A 302 -0.05 9.87 12.53
C TYR A 302 -1.11 9.42 11.51
N GLY A 303 -1.27 8.10 11.31
CA GLY A 303 -2.26 7.53 10.39
C GLY A 303 -3.71 7.94 10.69
N TRP A 304 -4.04 8.37 11.90
CA TRP A 304 -5.41 8.76 12.29
C TRP A 304 -5.92 9.95 11.47
N VAL A 305 -5.01 10.86 11.06
CA VAL A 305 -5.37 11.99 10.19
C VAL A 305 -5.83 11.46 8.83
N ARG A 306 -5.09 10.49 8.26
CA ARG A 306 -5.47 9.85 6.99
C ARG A 306 -6.77 9.07 7.11
N LEU A 307 -6.98 8.39 8.24
CA LEU A 307 -8.21 7.64 8.49
C LEU A 307 -9.46 8.53 8.42
N LEU A 308 -9.41 9.72 9.04
CA LEU A 308 -10.50 10.70 8.98
C LEU A 308 -10.74 11.23 7.55
N LEU A 309 -9.67 11.42 6.77
CA LEU A 309 -9.77 11.84 5.37
C LEU A 309 -10.36 10.74 4.47
N GLY A 310 -9.95 9.48 4.71
CA GLY A 310 -10.43 8.26 4.06
C GLY A 310 -11.94 8.07 4.19
N MET A 311 -12.41 8.00 5.44
CA MET A 311 -13.81 7.71 5.76
C MET A 311 -14.80 8.71 5.14
N GLY A 312 -14.44 9.99 5.04
CA GLY A 312 -15.33 11.02 4.53
C GLY A 312 -15.76 10.83 3.08
N ILE A 313 -14.84 10.38 2.21
CA ILE A 313 -15.15 10.13 0.79
C ILE A 313 -15.90 8.82 0.63
N THR A 314 -15.44 7.75 1.27
CA THR A 314 -16.06 6.43 1.19
C THR A 314 -17.52 6.50 1.64
N LEU A 315 -17.81 7.20 2.75
CA LEU A 315 -19.18 7.44 3.19
C LEU A 315 -20.00 8.23 2.17
N THR A 316 -19.42 9.27 1.57
CA THR A 316 -20.13 10.09 0.58
C THR A 316 -20.44 9.29 -0.69
N LEU A 317 -19.49 8.50 -1.19
CA LEU A 317 -19.67 7.61 -2.34
C LEU A 317 -20.70 6.53 -2.04
N ALA A 318 -20.66 5.92 -0.86
CA ALA A 318 -21.65 4.93 -0.42
C ALA A 318 -23.06 5.53 -0.41
N VAL A 319 -23.25 6.67 0.24
CA VAL A 319 -24.56 7.34 0.34
C VAL A 319 -25.10 7.70 -1.04
N ASN A 320 -24.30 8.39 -1.87
CA ASN A 320 -24.74 8.79 -3.21
C ASN A 320 -25.00 7.56 -4.10
N GLY A 321 -24.18 6.51 -3.96
CA GLY A 321 -24.36 5.23 -4.66
C GLY A 321 -25.65 4.51 -4.25
N SER A 322 -25.98 4.50 -2.96
CA SER A 322 -27.25 3.94 -2.45
C SER A 322 -28.46 4.70 -3.00
N VAL A 323 -28.43 6.04 -2.98
CA VAL A 323 -29.50 6.86 -3.57
C VAL A 323 -29.63 6.58 -5.08
N ALA A 324 -28.51 6.47 -5.77
CA ALA A 324 -28.47 6.17 -7.20
C ALA A 324 -29.09 4.80 -7.52
N LEU A 325 -28.78 3.79 -6.70
CA LEU A 325 -29.35 2.45 -6.82
C LEU A 325 -30.86 2.45 -6.57
N LEU A 326 -31.34 3.15 -5.53
CA LEU A 326 -32.77 3.29 -5.24
C LEU A 326 -33.54 3.90 -6.42
N VAL A 327 -33.01 4.99 -6.98
CA VAL A 327 -33.59 5.64 -8.16
C VAL A 327 -33.61 4.69 -9.36
N ALA A 328 -32.51 3.96 -9.62
CA ALA A 328 -32.44 3.02 -10.73
C ALA A 328 -33.46 1.87 -10.60
N LEU A 329 -33.60 1.29 -9.41
CA LEU A 329 -34.59 0.24 -9.11
C LEU A 329 -36.02 0.74 -9.26
N ARG A 330 -36.31 1.97 -8.80
CA ARG A 330 -37.64 2.57 -8.94
C ARG A 330 -37.97 2.88 -10.39
N MET A 331 -37.02 3.43 -11.15
CA MET A 331 -37.19 3.68 -12.58
C MET A 331 -37.44 2.39 -13.37
N HIS A 332 -36.76 1.29 -13.01
CA HIS A 332 -36.98 0.00 -13.65
C HIS A 332 -38.36 -0.58 -13.31
N SER A 333 -38.74 -0.57 -12.03
CA SER A 333 -40.01 -1.16 -11.57
C SER A 333 -41.26 -0.39 -12.01
N VAL A 334 -41.21 0.95 -12.06
CA VAL A 334 -42.39 1.77 -12.39
C VAL A 334 -42.42 2.20 -13.85
N LEU A 335 -41.28 2.59 -14.42
CA LEU A 335 -41.22 3.14 -15.78
C LEU A 335 -40.73 2.12 -16.82
N GLY A 336 -40.32 0.91 -16.40
CA GLY A 336 -39.74 -0.11 -17.28
C GLY A 336 -38.41 0.30 -17.93
N ALA A 337 -37.81 1.40 -17.47
CA ALA A 337 -36.63 2.00 -18.10
C ALA A 337 -35.34 1.58 -17.37
N THR A 338 -34.37 1.04 -18.11
CA THR A 338 -33.02 0.77 -17.59
C THR A 338 -32.20 2.06 -17.58
N TRP A 339 -31.86 2.55 -16.38
CA TRP A 339 -31.09 3.77 -16.18
C TRP A 339 -29.84 3.48 -15.35
N VAL A 340 -28.68 3.94 -15.83
CA VAL A 340 -27.38 3.75 -15.16
C VAL A 340 -26.87 5.09 -14.63
N PRO A 341 -26.76 5.29 -13.31
CA PRO A 341 -26.37 6.57 -12.74
C PRO A 341 -24.91 6.94 -13.04
N ASP A 342 -24.63 8.25 -13.06
CA ASP A 342 -23.26 8.78 -12.98
C ASP A 342 -23.06 9.48 -11.63
N VAL A 343 -22.41 8.79 -10.69
CA VAL A 343 -22.30 9.24 -9.29
C VAL A 343 -21.18 10.28 -9.10
N PHE A 344 -20.20 10.31 -10.03
CA PHE A 344 -18.96 11.06 -9.86
C PHE A 344 -19.08 12.59 -9.87
N PRO A 345 -19.93 13.21 -10.73
CA PRO A 345 -20.09 14.67 -10.80
C PRO A 345 -20.49 15.33 -9.48
N CYS A 346 -21.22 14.59 -8.62
CA CYS A 346 -21.65 15.04 -7.30
C CYS A 346 -20.51 15.05 -6.26
N VAL A 347 -19.46 14.26 -6.46
CA VAL A 347 -18.35 14.08 -5.49
C VAL A 347 -17.04 14.76 -5.90
N GLN A 348 -16.93 15.28 -7.13
CA GLN A 348 -15.68 15.87 -7.65
C GLN A 348 -15.03 16.92 -6.73
N PHE A 349 -15.82 17.81 -6.11
CA PHE A 349 -15.26 18.83 -5.21
C PHE A 349 -14.65 18.20 -3.95
N ARG A 350 -15.28 17.16 -3.40
CA ARG A 350 -14.77 16.45 -2.22
C ARG A 350 -13.49 15.68 -2.56
N ILE A 351 -13.39 15.13 -3.77
CA ILE A 351 -12.15 14.51 -4.27
C ILE A 351 -11.03 15.54 -4.36
N GLN A 352 -11.28 16.73 -4.93
CA GLN A 352 -10.28 17.80 -4.98
C GLN A 352 -9.86 18.27 -3.57
N LEU A 353 -10.81 18.42 -2.65
CA LEU A 353 -10.52 18.77 -1.26
C LEU A 353 -9.67 17.69 -0.58
N ARG A 354 -10.00 16.41 -0.78
CA ARG A 354 -9.23 15.30 -0.20
C ARG A 354 -7.85 15.19 -0.83
N ALA A 355 -7.70 15.37 -2.13
CA ALA A 355 -6.40 15.46 -2.79
C ALA A 355 -5.53 16.56 -2.18
N LEU A 356 -6.09 17.75 -1.94
CA LEU A 356 -5.39 18.84 -1.27
C LEU A 356 -4.99 18.47 0.16
N LEU A 357 -5.89 17.85 0.92
CA LEU A 357 -5.61 17.42 2.30
C LEU A 357 -4.56 16.30 2.35
N CYS A 358 -4.55 15.36 1.38
CA CYS A 358 -3.50 14.35 1.23
C CYS A 358 -2.12 15.02 1.01
N LEU A 359 -2.05 16.08 0.20
CA LEU A 359 -0.81 16.84 0.01
C LEU A 359 -0.37 17.56 1.30
N VAL A 360 -1.31 18.15 2.05
CA VAL A 360 -1.01 18.76 3.36
C VAL A 360 -0.48 17.71 4.34
N VAL A 361 -1.10 16.54 4.39
CA VAL A 361 -0.64 15.43 5.24
C VAL A 361 0.75 14.99 4.82
N LEU A 362 1.00 14.79 3.51
CA LEU A 362 2.30 14.42 2.98
C LEU A 362 3.39 15.40 3.44
N VAL A 363 3.14 16.71 3.37
CA VAL A 363 4.09 17.73 3.85
C VAL A 363 4.25 17.67 5.37
N SER A 364 3.16 17.57 6.13
CA SER A 364 3.19 17.55 7.59
C SER A 364 3.91 16.32 8.19
N THR A 365 3.87 15.17 7.50
CA THR A 365 4.53 13.94 7.94
C THR A 365 5.88 13.73 7.26
N ASN A 366 6.47 14.78 6.69
CA ASN A 366 7.69 14.72 5.88
C ASN A 366 7.69 13.53 4.88
N GLY A 367 6.58 13.24 4.23
CA GLY A 367 6.49 12.18 3.23
C GLY A 367 6.50 10.73 3.72
N TRP A 368 6.41 10.44 5.03
CA TRP A 368 6.65 9.09 5.60
C TRP A 368 6.04 7.92 4.83
N HIS A 369 4.71 7.81 4.73
CA HIS A 369 4.05 6.67 4.06
C HIS A 369 4.48 6.47 2.60
N LEU A 370 4.78 7.55 1.89
CA LEU A 370 5.25 7.48 0.50
C LEU A 370 6.71 7.03 0.43
N TYR A 371 7.52 7.48 1.40
CA TYR A 371 8.91 7.08 1.56
C TYR A 371 9.03 5.61 1.97
N GLU A 372 8.22 5.17 2.94
CA GLU A 372 8.11 3.77 3.35
C GLU A 372 7.77 2.88 2.15
N TYR A 373 6.71 3.21 1.40
CA TYR A 373 6.38 2.50 0.17
C TYR A 373 7.53 2.46 -0.83
N ALA A 374 8.17 3.61 -1.08
CA ALA A 374 9.24 3.71 -2.05
C ALA A 374 10.48 2.90 -1.63
N LEU A 375 10.78 2.86 -0.33
CA LEU A 375 11.89 2.09 0.21
C LEU A 375 11.60 0.59 0.10
N CYS A 376 10.46 0.13 0.60
CA CYS A 376 10.10 -1.30 0.58
C CYS A 376 10.03 -1.85 -0.86
N THR A 377 9.48 -1.10 -1.83
CA THR A 377 9.48 -1.55 -3.23
C THR A 377 10.87 -1.51 -3.87
N ALA A 378 11.75 -0.60 -3.46
CA ALA A 378 13.13 -0.59 -3.91
C ALA A 378 13.93 -1.77 -3.35
N ASP A 379 13.75 -2.06 -2.07
CA ASP A 379 14.37 -3.17 -1.37
C ASP A 379 13.95 -4.50 -1.99
N ALA A 380 12.65 -4.70 -2.21
CA ALA A 380 12.12 -5.89 -2.89
C ALA A 380 12.68 -6.05 -4.31
N ARG A 381 12.90 -4.96 -5.04
CA ARG A 381 13.50 -5.00 -6.39
C ARG A 381 14.98 -5.42 -6.36
N GLN A 382 15.73 -5.00 -5.35
CA GLN A 382 17.17 -5.26 -5.24
C GLN A 382 17.49 -6.53 -4.44
N GLY A 383 16.54 -7.06 -3.67
CA GLY A 383 16.73 -8.22 -2.81
C GLY A 383 17.57 -7.92 -1.56
N TRP A 384 17.49 -6.70 -1.01
CA TRP A 384 18.24 -6.34 0.21
C TRP A 384 17.48 -6.66 1.50
N THR A 385 16.21 -6.25 1.59
CA THR A 385 15.36 -6.49 2.78
C THR A 385 13.98 -6.98 2.38
N ASN A 386 13.30 -7.59 3.36
CA ASN A 386 11.88 -7.90 3.29
C ASN A 386 11.08 -6.91 4.16
N THR A 387 11.30 -5.60 4.01
CA THR A 387 10.44 -4.63 4.72
C THR A 387 9.01 -4.65 4.17
N PHE A 388 8.04 -4.49 5.06
CA PHE A 388 6.61 -4.56 4.74
C PHE A 388 5.99 -3.17 4.60
N VAL A 389 5.12 -3.03 3.60
CA VAL A 389 4.30 -1.83 3.43
C VAL A 389 2.91 -2.20 2.97
N LEU A 390 1.90 -1.52 3.52
CA LEU A 390 0.53 -1.63 3.02
C LEU A 390 0.36 -0.75 1.77
N THR A 391 0.62 -1.34 0.61
CA THR A 391 0.57 -0.66 -0.70
C THR A 391 -0.79 -0.02 -1.00
N ASP A 392 -1.88 -0.54 -0.42
CA ASP A 392 -3.23 0.00 -0.59
C ASP A 392 -3.37 1.45 -0.08
N ILE A 393 -2.59 1.86 0.92
CA ILE A 393 -2.60 3.24 1.43
C ILE A 393 -2.13 4.20 0.33
N VAL A 394 -0.96 3.91 -0.26
CA VAL A 394 -0.39 4.73 -1.34
C VAL A 394 -1.24 4.65 -2.59
N ARG A 395 -1.79 3.47 -2.92
CA ARG A 395 -2.69 3.28 -4.05
C ARG A 395 -3.93 4.17 -3.96
N ALA A 396 -4.54 4.29 -2.78
CA ALA A 396 -5.72 5.12 -2.57
C ALA A 396 -5.39 6.61 -2.65
N ASP A 397 -4.37 7.06 -1.90
CA ASP A 397 -4.01 8.48 -1.88
C ASP A 397 -3.47 8.96 -3.24
N ALA A 398 -2.66 8.16 -3.92
CA ALA A 398 -2.16 8.48 -5.26
C ALA A 398 -3.29 8.55 -6.30
N LEU A 399 -4.32 7.70 -6.18
CA LEU A 399 -5.52 7.75 -7.02
C LEU A 399 -6.32 9.03 -6.77
N MET A 400 -6.51 9.43 -5.51
CA MET A 400 -7.25 10.66 -5.17
C MET A 400 -6.53 11.91 -5.64
N VAL A 401 -5.21 11.99 -5.45
CA VAL A 401 -4.41 13.11 -5.97
C VAL A 401 -4.46 13.13 -7.50
N TYR A 402 -4.30 11.98 -8.15
CA TYR A 402 -4.43 11.86 -9.60
C TYR A 402 -5.80 12.33 -10.11
N LEU A 403 -6.90 11.85 -9.54
CA LEU A 403 -8.26 12.27 -9.91
C LEU A 403 -8.48 13.77 -9.64
N GLY A 404 -8.01 14.29 -8.51
CA GLY A 404 -8.08 15.71 -8.17
C GLY A 404 -7.35 16.59 -9.18
N LEU A 405 -6.16 16.18 -9.63
CA LEU A 405 -5.40 16.84 -10.69
C LEU A 405 -6.16 16.79 -12.02
N MET A 406 -6.68 15.63 -12.42
CA MET A 406 -7.42 15.47 -13.68
C MET A 406 -8.72 16.28 -13.71
N ILE A 407 -9.45 16.37 -12.59
CA ILE A 407 -10.62 17.26 -12.47
C ILE A 407 -10.21 18.73 -12.64
N SER A 408 -9.10 19.13 -12.02
CA SER A 408 -8.59 20.51 -12.11
C SER A 408 -8.16 20.85 -13.53
N LEU A 409 -7.46 19.93 -14.21
CA LEU A 409 -7.08 20.04 -15.61
C LEU A 409 -8.31 20.14 -16.53
N ALA A 410 -9.30 19.27 -16.34
CA ALA A 410 -10.54 19.29 -17.12
C ALA A 410 -11.30 20.61 -16.97
N LYS A 411 -11.33 21.19 -15.75
CA LYS A 411 -11.92 22.51 -15.50
C LYS A 411 -11.12 23.64 -16.16
N ALA A 412 -9.78 23.59 -16.09
CA ALA A 412 -8.91 24.60 -16.71
C ALA A 412 -9.05 24.61 -18.25
N VAL A 413 -9.10 23.42 -18.86
CA VAL A 413 -9.24 23.24 -20.32
C VAL A 413 -10.71 23.31 -20.78
N ARG A 414 -11.65 23.35 -19.83
CA ARG A 414 -13.12 23.40 -20.03
C ARG A 414 -13.63 22.22 -20.87
N ILE A 415 -13.31 21.00 -20.44
CA ILE A 415 -13.71 19.74 -21.08
C ILE A 415 -14.39 18.80 -20.09
N ARG A 416 -15.12 17.82 -20.61
CA ARG A 416 -15.64 16.68 -19.86
C ARG A 416 -14.77 15.47 -20.17
N LEU A 417 -14.16 14.89 -19.15
CA LEU A 417 -13.35 13.68 -19.25
C LEU A 417 -14.16 12.46 -18.81
N ARG A 418 -13.89 11.34 -19.46
CA ARG A 418 -14.47 10.03 -19.15
C ARG A 418 -13.78 9.39 -17.94
N LEU A 419 -14.53 9.07 -16.89
CA LEU A 419 -13.99 8.50 -15.66
C LEU A 419 -13.36 7.12 -15.89
N ASP A 420 -14.02 6.28 -16.68
CA ASP A 420 -13.60 4.93 -17.03
C ASP A 420 -12.19 4.90 -17.62
N LEU A 421 -11.90 5.77 -18.60
CA LEU A 421 -10.57 5.85 -19.19
C LEU A 421 -9.52 6.40 -18.22
N VAL A 422 -9.88 7.43 -17.44
CA VAL A 422 -8.97 8.05 -16.47
C VAL A 422 -8.54 7.04 -15.42
N VAL A 423 -9.49 6.26 -14.87
CA VAL A 423 -9.20 5.19 -13.90
C VAL A 423 -8.46 4.02 -14.55
N LEU A 424 -8.81 3.64 -15.78
CA LEU A 424 -8.13 2.56 -16.51
C LEU A 424 -6.65 2.86 -16.73
N ILE A 425 -6.30 4.08 -17.17
CA ILE A 425 -4.90 4.51 -17.34
C ILE A 425 -4.14 4.36 -16.03
N TYR A 426 -4.71 4.85 -14.92
CA TYR A 426 -4.10 4.74 -13.60
C TYR A 426 -3.85 3.28 -13.19
N LEU A 427 -4.87 2.43 -13.33
CA LEU A 427 -4.76 1.02 -12.94
C LEU A 427 -3.73 0.26 -13.77
N ILE A 428 -3.68 0.49 -15.09
CA ILE A 428 -2.68 -0.14 -15.95
C ILE A 428 -1.27 0.27 -15.52
N CYS A 429 -1.04 1.57 -15.28
CA CYS A 429 0.25 2.06 -14.80
C CYS A 429 0.62 1.50 -13.42
N TYR A 430 -0.35 1.39 -12.50
CA TYR A 430 -0.13 0.80 -11.18
C TYR A 430 0.23 -0.70 -11.27
N GLN A 431 -0.50 -1.47 -12.08
CA GLN A 431 -0.24 -2.90 -12.27
C GLN A 431 1.09 -3.19 -12.97
N LEU A 432 1.58 -2.25 -13.78
CA LEU A 432 2.88 -2.33 -14.45
C LEU A 432 3.99 -1.55 -13.72
N SER A 433 3.74 -1.11 -12.48
CA SER A 433 4.63 -0.20 -11.74
C SER A 433 6.06 -0.73 -11.65
N ASP A 434 6.27 -1.97 -11.22
CA ASP A 434 7.60 -2.57 -11.09
C ASP A 434 8.35 -2.60 -12.43
N LYS A 435 7.66 -2.98 -13.51
CA LYS A 435 8.23 -3.01 -14.86
C LYS A 435 8.59 -1.61 -15.34
N ILE A 436 7.72 -0.63 -15.14
CA ILE A 436 7.95 0.76 -15.53
C ILE A 436 9.13 1.35 -14.77
N VAL A 437 9.23 1.11 -13.46
CA VAL A 437 10.34 1.63 -12.66
C VAL A 437 11.66 0.94 -13.04
N ALA A 438 11.64 -0.37 -13.32
CA ALA A 438 12.83 -1.09 -13.76
C ALA A 438 13.35 -0.61 -15.13
N THR A 439 12.47 -0.26 -16.08
CA THR A 439 12.88 0.14 -17.44
C THR A 439 13.08 1.65 -17.60
N HIS A 440 12.32 2.47 -16.87
CA HIS A 440 12.23 3.91 -17.07
C HIS A 440 12.39 4.73 -15.78
N GLY A 441 12.77 4.10 -14.66
CA GLY A 441 12.95 4.77 -13.38
C GLY A 441 13.94 5.94 -13.46
N LEU A 442 13.50 7.11 -13.01
CA LEU A 442 14.35 8.30 -12.94
C LEU A 442 15.47 8.08 -11.90
N ALA A 443 16.74 8.29 -12.26
CA ALA A 443 17.87 8.18 -11.33
C ALA A 443 18.02 6.82 -10.61
N LEU A 444 17.74 5.72 -11.33
CA LEU A 444 17.74 4.35 -10.80
C LEU A 444 19.06 3.96 -10.08
N GLU A 445 20.21 4.32 -10.64
CA GLU A 445 21.52 4.00 -10.05
C GLU A 445 21.73 4.65 -8.68
N ALA A 446 21.42 5.95 -8.57
CA ALA A 446 21.52 6.69 -7.31
C ALA A 446 20.56 6.13 -6.25
N THR A 447 19.36 5.73 -6.67
CA THR A 447 18.39 5.07 -5.79
C THR A 447 18.89 3.71 -5.32
N ASN A 448 19.43 2.87 -6.20
CA ASN A 448 19.95 1.56 -5.80
C ASN A 448 21.15 1.69 -4.84
N ALA A 449 22.02 2.67 -5.06
CA ALA A 449 23.12 2.97 -4.14
C ALA A 449 22.61 3.44 -2.76
N PHE A 450 21.61 4.32 -2.74
CA PHE A 450 20.98 4.77 -1.49
C PHE A 450 20.34 3.62 -0.72
N VAL A 451 19.57 2.77 -1.39
CA VAL A 451 18.86 1.64 -0.79
C VAL A 451 19.84 0.66 -0.15
N LYS A 452 20.93 0.32 -0.87
CA LYS A 452 22.02 -0.49 -0.32
C LYS A 452 22.66 0.16 0.92
N ALA A 453 22.96 1.46 0.86
CA ALA A 453 23.56 2.18 1.98
C ALA A 453 22.61 2.24 3.20
N ASN A 454 21.32 2.44 2.97
CA ASN A 454 20.28 2.44 4.00
C ASN A 454 20.15 1.06 4.66
N TYR A 455 20.20 -0.02 3.88
CA TYR A 455 20.22 -1.37 4.46
C TYR A 455 21.45 -1.62 5.32
N LEU A 456 22.64 -1.26 4.83
CA LEU A 456 23.89 -1.44 5.57
C LEU A 456 23.98 -0.58 6.83
N ALA A 457 23.23 0.53 6.91
CA ALA A 457 23.15 1.37 8.10
C ALA A 457 22.47 0.66 9.30
N ASN A 458 21.82 -0.49 9.08
CA ASN A 458 21.31 -1.34 10.15
C ASN A 458 22.43 -2.08 10.92
N ILE A 459 23.66 -2.09 10.39
CA ILE A 459 24.82 -2.69 11.04
C ILE A 459 25.59 -1.58 11.75
N LEU A 460 25.53 -1.55 13.07
CA LEU A 460 26.23 -0.57 13.90
C LEU A 460 27.53 -1.17 14.42
N GLU A 461 28.63 -0.47 14.15
CA GLU A 461 29.94 -0.86 14.70
C GLU A 461 29.93 -0.69 16.23
N ALA A 462 29.95 -1.81 16.95
CA ALA A 462 29.92 -1.81 18.40
C ALA A 462 31.32 -1.98 19.01
N ASN A 463 32.19 -2.72 18.32
CA ASN A 463 33.55 -2.99 18.79
C ASN A 463 34.51 -3.17 17.60
N VAL A 464 35.60 -2.40 17.57
CA VAL A 464 36.60 -2.40 16.49
C VAL A 464 37.16 -3.80 16.20
N ASP A 465 37.30 -4.65 17.22
CA ASP A 465 37.84 -6.01 17.09
C ASP A 465 36.78 -7.11 17.27
N GLY A 466 35.50 -6.76 17.43
CA GLY A 466 34.44 -7.68 17.83
C GLY A 466 33.25 -7.75 16.88
N MET A 467 32.16 -8.34 17.37
CA MET A 467 30.91 -8.43 16.64
C MET A 467 30.19 -7.08 16.61
N ASP A 468 29.54 -6.79 15.50
CA ASP A 468 28.73 -5.60 15.31
C ASP A 468 27.28 -5.87 15.69
N LEU A 469 26.51 -4.81 15.92
CA LEU A 469 25.10 -4.93 16.26
C LEU A 469 24.24 -4.78 15.01
N TRP A 470 23.42 -5.79 14.72
CA TRP A 470 22.30 -5.63 13.77
C TRP A 470 21.09 -5.02 14.50
N THR A 471 20.73 -3.79 14.15
CA THR A 471 19.54 -3.14 14.70
C THR A 471 18.91 -2.16 13.71
N TRP A 472 17.67 -1.73 13.98
CA TRP A 472 17.05 -0.65 13.23
C TRP A 472 17.82 0.66 13.43
N HIS A 473 17.73 1.57 12.46
CA HIS A 473 18.36 2.90 12.57
C HIS A 473 17.35 4.03 12.35
N GLU A 474 17.66 5.20 12.87
CA GLU A 474 16.83 6.38 12.67
C GLU A 474 17.05 6.95 11.27
N ASN A 475 15.97 7.18 10.53
CA ASN A 475 16.00 7.89 9.26
C ASN A 475 15.40 9.29 9.41
N HIS A 476 16.25 10.32 9.41
CA HIS A 476 15.81 11.69 9.69
C HIS A 476 15.00 12.32 8.55
N ASP A 477 15.28 11.98 7.28
CA ASP A 477 14.77 12.71 6.12
C ASP A 477 14.19 11.83 5.02
N THR A 478 13.41 12.44 4.13
CA THR A 478 12.86 11.77 2.94
C THR A 478 13.77 12.01 1.74
N ASN A 479 14.34 10.92 1.22
CA ASN A 479 15.11 10.98 -0.02
C ASN A 479 14.18 11.20 -1.22
N LEU A 480 14.24 12.41 -1.81
CA LEU A 480 13.41 12.76 -2.97
C LEU A 480 13.76 11.96 -4.22
N THR A 481 15.03 11.57 -4.41
CA THR A 481 15.47 10.77 -5.55
C THR A 481 14.81 9.39 -5.52
N LEU A 482 14.77 8.75 -4.35
CA LEU A 482 14.05 7.49 -4.14
C LEU A 482 12.57 7.64 -4.49
N LEU A 483 11.91 8.68 -3.97
CA LEU A 483 10.50 8.95 -4.27
C LEU A 483 10.24 9.15 -5.76
N LEU A 484 11.03 9.99 -6.43
CA LEU A 484 10.86 10.28 -7.86
C LEU A 484 11.07 9.02 -8.70
N THR A 485 12.06 8.19 -8.35
CA THR A 485 12.31 6.91 -9.02
C THR A 485 11.08 6.01 -8.91
N GLN A 486 10.59 5.79 -7.70
CA GLN A 486 9.52 4.84 -7.43
C GLN A 486 8.14 5.34 -7.87
N MET A 487 7.94 6.66 -7.91
CA MET A 487 6.71 7.29 -8.41
C MET A 487 6.72 7.55 -9.92
N THR A 488 7.72 7.04 -10.66
CA THR A 488 7.80 7.21 -12.12
C THR A 488 6.54 6.70 -12.83
N TRP A 489 5.96 5.58 -12.37
CA TRP A 489 4.72 5.03 -12.92
C TRP A 489 3.52 5.98 -12.75
N TRP A 490 3.46 6.71 -11.62
CA TRP A 490 2.40 7.66 -11.33
C TRP A 490 2.55 8.92 -12.19
N LEU A 491 3.79 9.41 -12.33
CA LEU A 491 4.11 10.52 -13.24
C LEU A 491 3.74 10.17 -14.69
N LEU A 492 4.01 8.94 -15.12
CA LEU A 492 3.62 8.44 -16.44
C LEU A 492 2.09 8.41 -16.59
N ALA A 493 1.36 7.95 -15.57
CA ALA A 493 -0.12 7.97 -15.58
C ALA A 493 -0.67 9.40 -15.73
N CYS A 494 -0.12 10.36 -14.98
CA CYS A 494 -0.45 11.78 -15.11
C CYS A 494 -0.18 12.31 -16.53
N LEU A 495 0.97 11.97 -17.11
CA LEU A 495 1.34 12.37 -18.47
C LEU A 495 0.38 11.79 -19.52
N LEU A 496 0.12 10.49 -19.47
CA LEU A 496 -0.80 9.81 -20.39
C LEU A 496 -2.22 10.40 -20.32
N CYS A 497 -2.69 10.71 -19.12
CA CYS A 497 -4.01 11.32 -18.96
C CYS A 497 -4.03 12.79 -19.42
N ALA A 498 -2.93 13.54 -19.25
CA ALA A 498 -2.82 14.89 -19.80
C ALA A 498 -2.83 14.88 -21.34
N LEU A 499 -2.15 13.91 -21.97
CA LEU A 499 -2.20 13.68 -23.41
C LEU A 499 -3.61 13.30 -23.87
N TYR A 500 -4.31 12.43 -23.12
CA TYR A 500 -5.71 12.10 -23.38
C TYR A 500 -6.61 13.35 -23.31
N ALA A 501 -6.46 14.19 -22.29
CA ALA A 501 -7.21 15.43 -22.14
C ALA A 501 -6.93 16.43 -23.28
N ALA A 502 -5.67 16.53 -23.72
CA ALA A 502 -5.29 17.34 -24.88
C ALA A 502 -5.93 16.81 -26.17
N PHE A 503 -5.91 15.49 -26.38
CA PHE A 503 -6.54 14.84 -27.53
C PHE A 503 -8.06 15.04 -27.56
N GLU A 504 -8.74 14.88 -26.41
CA GLU A 504 -10.17 15.19 -26.30
C GLU A 504 -10.43 16.66 -26.62
N LYS A 505 -9.59 17.59 -26.14
CA LYS A 505 -9.73 19.01 -26.46
C LYS A 505 -9.54 19.31 -27.95
N THR A 506 -8.55 18.70 -28.60
CA THR A 506 -8.29 18.93 -30.03
C THR A 506 -9.37 18.33 -30.90
N SER A 507 -9.81 17.11 -30.60
CA SER A 507 -10.98 16.45 -31.23
C SER A 507 -12.22 17.34 -31.13
N ASN A 508 -12.45 17.90 -29.95
CA ASN A 508 -13.56 18.79 -29.65
C ASN A 508 -13.52 20.14 -30.41
N MET A 509 -12.31 20.63 -30.72
CA MET A 509 -12.12 21.84 -31.51
C MET A 509 -12.23 21.59 -33.01
N TYR A 510 -12.01 20.36 -33.47
CA TYR A 510 -12.01 20.00 -34.88
C TYR A 510 -13.43 19.57 -35.32
N ASP A 511 -14.06 20.39 -36.17
CA ASP A 511 -15.36 20.02 -36.74
C ASP A 511 -15.17 19.17 -38.00
N ALA A 512 -15.30 17.84 -37.86
CA ALA A 512 -15.13 16.91 -38.96
C ALA A 512 -16.08 17.16 -40.15
N LYS A 513 -17.27 17.74 -39.91
CA LYS A 513 -18.26 18.00 -40.97
C LYS A 513 -17.88 19.22 -41.81
N THR A 514 -17.36 20.25 -41.18
CA THR A 514 -16.95 21.49 -41.87
C THR A 514 -15.45 21.50 -42.20
N ARG A 515 -14.67 20.53 -41.68
CA ARG A 515 -13.20 20.48 -41.72
C ARG A 515 -12.56 21.78 -41.23
N THR A 516 -13.21 22.49 -40.30
CA THR A 516 -12.71 23.75 -39.73
C THR A 516 -12.36 23.61 -38.26
N TRP A 517 -11.32 24.33 -37.85
CA TRP A 517 -10.97 24.48 -36.44
C TRP A 517 -11.83 25.56 -35.81
N ARG A 518 -12.54 25.20 -34.74
CA ARG A 518 -13.34 26.15 -33.96
C ARG A 518 -12.46 26.90 -32.96
N THR A 519 -12.86 28.12 -32.63
CA THR A 519 -12.12 28.94 -31.64
C THR A 519 -12.10 28.26 -30.27
N TRP A 520 -11.01 28.47 -29.53
CA TRP A 520 -10.77 27.90 -28.20
C TRP A 520 -11.90 28.17 -27.18
N ARG A 521 -12.71 29.21 -27.43
CA ARG A 521 -13.87 29.63 -26.62
C ARG A 521 -15.20 28.96 -27.01
N ARG A 522 -15.33 28.33 -28.17
CA ARG A 522 -16.59 27.67 -28.57
C ARG A 522 -16.70 26.30 -27.91
N MET A 523 -17.66 26.21 -27.00
CA MET A 523 -17.99 25.00 -26.22
C MET A 523 -18.75 23.96 -27.05
N HIS A 524 -18.64 22.71 -26.60
CA HIS A 524 -19.41 21.57 -27.10
C HIS A 524 -20.92 21.79 -27.01
N HIS A 525 -21.57 21.53 -28.14
CA HIS A 525 -22.84 20.83 -28.13
C HIS A 525 -22.50 19.37 -28.47
N LEU A 526 -22.59 18.46 -27.50
CA LEU A 526 -22.82 17.06 -27.86
C LEU A 526 -24.21 17.05 -28.50
N THR A 527 -24.26 16.58 -29.75
CA THR A 527 -25.43 16.62 -30.62
C THR A 527 -26.66 16.06 -29.89
N LEU A 528 -27.66 16.91 -29.70
CA LEU A 528 -29.00 16.53 -29.26
C LEU A 528 -29.52 15.37 -30.11
N LEU A 529 -29.70 14.19 -29.50
CA LEU A 529 -30.46 13.10 -30.11
C LEU A 529 -31.94 13.42 -29.97
N CYS A 530 -32.53 14.02 -31.01
CA CYS A 530 -33.98 14.16 -31.13
C CYS A 530 -34.60 12.75 -31.25
N LEU A 531 -35.46 12.41 -30.29
CA LEU A 531 -36.11 11.10 -30.17
C LEU A 531 -37.48 11.05 -30.86
N ASP A 532 -37.89 12.12 -31.57
CA ASP A 532 -39.15 12.11 -32.30
C ASP A 532 -39.04 11.25 -33.56
N ASN A 533 -39.71 10.10 -33.49
CA ASN A 533 -39.94 9.15 -34.58
C ASN A 533 -41.12 9.59 -35.48
N THR A 534 -41.61 10.83 -35.35
CA THR A 534 -42.85 11.29 -35.99
C THR A 534 -42.73 12.71 -36.54
N THR A 535 -41.94 12.89 -37.59
CA THR A 535 -42.23 13.98 -38.53
C THR A 535 -42.10 13.45 -39.95
N THR A 536 -43.25 13.09 -40.48
CA THR A 536 -43.63 13.25 -41.88
C THR A 536 -43.01 14.51 -42.49
N ASN A 537 -42.64 14.41 -43.76
CA ASN A 537 -42.22 15.50 -44.63
C ASN A 537 -43.08 16.74 -44.41
N ILE A 538 -42.53 17.75 -43.73
CA ILE A 538 -43.02 19.13 -43.82
C ILE A 538 -41.85 19.94 -44.34
N GLY A 539 -42.03 20.43 -45.56
CA GLY A 539 -41.00 21.04 -46.37
C GLY A 539 -40.38 22.30 -45.75
N GLY A 540 -39.12 22.52 -46.13
CA GLY A 540 -38.62 23.85 -46.46
C GLY A 540 -38.56 24.87 -45.33
N ARG A 541 -37.85 24.58 -44.23
CA ARG A 541 -37.14 25.62 -43.47
C ARG A 541 -35.94 25.03 -42.75
N ARG A 542 -34.74 25.51 -43.09
CA ARG A 542 -33.49 25.16 -42.41
C ARG A 542 -33.61 25.48 -40.91
N ILE A 543 -33.57 24.45 -40.08
CA ILE A 543 -33.49 24.52 -38.61
C ILE A 543 -32.02 24.74 -38.19
N SER A 544 -31.24 25.52 -38.96
CA SER A 544 -29.83 25.82 -38.64
C SER A 544 -29.64 27.11 -37.84
N ASP A 545 -30.65 27.98 -37.79
CA ASP A 545 -30.46 29.38 -37.40
C ASP A 545 -31.20 29.81 -36.12
N GLN A 546 -31.89 28.92 -35.41
CA GLN A 546 -32.60 29.29 -34.18
C GLN A 546 -31.98 28.65 -32.93
N PHE A 547 -31.42 29.53 -32.08
CA PHE A 547 -30.91 29.33 -30.72
C PHE A 547 -29.46 28.84 -30.54
N CYS A 548 -28.52 29.59 -31.12
CA CYS A 548 -27.30 29.92 -30.35
C CYS A 548 -27.70 30.92 -29.24
N ALA A 549 -28.00 30.41 -28.05
CA ALA A 549 -28.07 31.27 -26.87
C ALA A 549 -26.70 31.95 -26.69
N ARG A 550 -26.68 33.27 -26.83
CA ARG A 550 -25.53 34.11 -26.51
C ARG A 550 -25.29 33.94 -25.01
N VAL A 551 -24.24 33.21 -24.61
CA VAL A 551 -23.80 33.18 -23.22
C VAL A 551 -23.41 34.61 -22.87
N VAL A 552 -24.30 35.32 -22.18
CA VAL A 552 -23.97 36.61 -21.58
C VAL A 552 -22.99 36.28 -20.46
N PRO A 553 -21.74 36.77 -20.51
CA PRO A 553 -20.80 36.55 -19.43
C PRO A 553 -21.43 37.15 -18.17
N SER A 554 -21.65 36.33 -17.15
CA SER A 554 -22.04 36.82 -15.83
C SER A 554 -20.85 37.55 -15.23
N THR A 555 -20.69 38.83 -15.58
CA THR A 555 -20.06 39.78 -14.69
C THR A 555 -21.00 39.90 -13.50
N LEU A 556 -20.78 39.13 -12.42
CA LEU A 556 -21.20 39.44 -11.05
C LEU A 556 -20.85 38.30 -10.06
N VAL A 557 -19.93 38.67 -9.16
CA VAL A 557 -19.75 38.19 -7.78
C VAL A 557 -19.05 36.85 -7.53
N ALA A 558 -17.76 36.97 -7.21
CA ALA A 558 -16.82 35.97 -6.73
C ALA A 558 -17.03 35.50 -5.26
N SER A 559 -18.22 35.63 -4.68
CA SER A 559 -18.39 35.56 -3.21
C SER A 559 -19.03 34.28 -2.64
N LYS A 560 -19.02 33.13 -3.33
CA LYS A 560 -19.48 31.84 -2.75
C LYS A 560 -18.60 30.67 -3.18
N LEU A 561 -17.31 30.75 -2.91
CA LEU A 561 -16.33 29.70 -3.23
C LEU A 561 -16.44 28.43 -2.34
N LEU A 562 -17.24 28.47 -1.26
CA LEU A 562 -17.31 27.36 -0.29
C LEU A 562 -18.66 26.65 -0.21
N SER A 563 -19.66 27.08 -0.97
CA SER A 563 -20.98 26.45 -0.96
C SER A 563 -21.50 26.32 -2.39
N ARG A 564 -21.26 25.15 -2.99
CA ARG A 564 -21.96 24.68 -4.19
C ARG A 564 -23.43 24.34 -3.87
N ARG A 565 -24.06 25.00 -2.88
CA ARG A 565 -25.49 24.81 -2.60
C ARG A 565 -26.31 25.32 -3.80
N SER A 566 -27.35 24.54 -4.07
CA SER A 566 -28.53 24.75 -4.91
C SER A 566 -28.81 26.15 -5.46
N PHE A 567 -29.54 26.19 -6.58
CA PHE A 567 -30.16 27.42 -7.09
C PHE A 567 -30.79 28.22 -5.93
N SER A 568 -30.42 29.50 -5.79
CA SER A 568 -31.12 30.41 -4.86
C SER A 568 -32.58 30.57 -5.33
N GLY A 569 -33.53 30.82 -4.43
CA GLY A 569 -34.90 31.18 -4.84
C GLY A 569 -34.88 32.38 -5.80
N ASP A 570 -34.10 33.40 -5.45
CA ASP A 570 -33.86 34.59 -6.29
C ASP A 570 -33.28 34.27 -7.67
N ASP A 571 -32.55 33.16 -7.80
CA ASP A 571 -31.94 32.72 -9.06
C ASP A 571 -32.96 32.08 -10.00
N VAL A 572 -33.95 31.38 -9.46
CA VAL A 572 -35.00 30.70 -10.22
C VAL A 572 -36.12 31.67 -10.60
N CYS A 573 -36.47 32.62 -9.72
CA CYS A 573 -37.53 33.61 -9.93
C CYS A 573 -37.30 34.53 -11.15
N ARG A 574 -36.05 34.79 -11.56
CA ARG A 574 -35.74 35.76 -12.62
C ARG A 574 -35.71 35.20 -14.05
N ALA A 575 -35.57 33.88 -14.23
CA ALA A 575 -35.35 33.29 -15.56
C ALA A 575 -36.04 31.93 -15.78
N GLY A 576 -36.79 31.41 -14.79
CA GLY A 576 -37.31 30.05 -14.82
C GLY A 576 -36.21 29.01 -14.58
N PHE A 577 -36.62 27.83 -14.12
CA PHE A 577 -35.69 26.75 -13.76
C PHE A 577 -34.92 26.20 -14.98
N GLU A 578 -35.59 26.03 -16.13
CA GLU A 578 -35.07 25.36 -17.31
C GLU A 578 -33.89 26.09 -18.01
N PRO A 579 -33.95 27.40 -18.33
CA PRO A 579 -32.85 28.10 -19.00
C PRO A 579 -31.58 28.14 -18.14
N ARG A 580 -31.73 28.17 -16.80
CA ARG A 580 -30.61 28.13 -15.87
C ARG A 580 -30.05 26.73 -15.67
N VAL A 581 -30.90 25.70 -15.65
CA VAL A 581 -30.47 24.30 -15.73
C VAL A 581 -29.60 24.11 -16.96
N ARG A 582 -30.03 24.63 -18.12
CA ARG A 582 -29.24 24.60 -19.36
C ARG A 582 -27.91 25.30 -19.26
N GLN A 583 -27.89 26.53 -18.76
CA GLN A 583 -26.64 27.26 -18.55
C GLN A 583 -25.68 26.48 -17.64
N LYS A 584 -26.19 25.94 -16.52
CA LYS A 584 -25.39 25.22 -15.53
C LYS A 584 -24.87 23.88 -16.04
N LEU A 585 -25.64 23.17 -16.86
CA LEU A 585 -25.19 21.97 -17.58
C LEU A 585 -24.02 22.31 -18.52
N CYS A 586 -24.10 23.41 -19.27
CA CYS A 586 -23.01 23.85 -20.15
C CYS A 586 -21.74 24.26 -19.38
N GLU A 587 -21.87 24.72 -18.14
CA GLU A 587 -20.76 25.10 -17.26
C GLU A 587 -20.20 23.91 -16.44
N THR A 588 -20.80 22.72 -16.57
CA THR A 588 -20.35 21.53 -15.85
C THR A 588 -19.20 20.85 -16.59
N TYR A 589 -17.98 21.11 -16.13
CA TYR A 589 -16.73 20.47 -16.56
C TYR A 589 -16.19 19.50 -15.49
N GLY A 590 -15.29 18.61 -15.89
CA GLY A 590 -14.67 17.62 -15.00
C GLY A 590 -14.88 16.19 -15.49
N LEU A 591 -14.94 15.24 -14.55
CA LEU A 591 -15.21 13.82 -14.83
C LEU A 591 -16.72 13.58 -14.93
N VAL A 592 -17.23 13.48 -16.14
CA VAL A 592 -18.67 13.36 -16.44
C VAL A 592 -18.86 12.31 -17.53
N ALA A 593 -19.71 11.33 -17.26
CA ALA A 593 -20.05 10.30 -18.24
C ALA A 593 -20.83 10.89 -19.43
N PRO A 594 -20.75 10.28 -20.63
CA PRO A 594 -21.59 10.69 -21.76
C PRO A 594 -23.08 10.58 -21.40
N LEU A 595 -23.86 11.63 -21.69
CA LEU A 595 -25.28 11.68 -21.38
C LEU A 595 -26.08 12.42 -22.45
N ASP A 596 -27.35 12.04 -22.58
CA ASP A 596 -28.33 12.77 -23.37
C ASP A 596 -28.75 14.02 -22.61
N GLU A 597 -28.45 15.21 -23.13
CA GLU A 597 -28.71 16.45 -22.37
C GLU A 597 -30.21 16.82 -22.37
N TYR A 598 -30.89 16.65 -23.51
CA TYR A 598 -32.31 16.97 -23.68
C TYR A 598 -33.02 15.97 -24.58
N HIS A 599 -34.32 15.82 -24.34
CA HIS A 599 -35.24 15.18 -25.25
C HIS A 599 -36.16 16.22 -25.88
N LEU A 600 -36.28 16.18 -27.20
CA LEU A 600 -37.32 16.90 -27.93
C LEU A 600 -38.54 15.99 -28.02
N ILE A 601 -39.68 16.47 -27.51
CA ILE A 601 -40.99 15.84 -27.67
C ILE A 601 -41.89 16.91 -28.28
N GLY A 602 -42.21 16.76 -29.56
CA GLY A 602 -42.87 17.81 -30.34
C GLY A 602 -41.98 19.05 -30.52
N LYS A 603 -42.51 20.24 -30.18
CA LYS A 603 -41.78 21.53 -30.25
C LYS A 603 -41.18 21.98 -28.91
N THR A 604 -41.29 21.16 -27.87
CA THR A 604 -40.86 21.49 -26.52
C THR A 604 -39.61 20.72 -26.13
N HIS A 605 -38.63 21.42 -25.55
CA HIS A 605 -37.43 20.82 -24.98
C HIS A 605 -37.74 20.31 -23.58
N PHE A 606 -37.26 19.11 -23.26
CA PHE A 606 -37.31 18.56 -21.91
C PHE A 606 -35.89 18.23 -21.47
N VAL A 607 -35.58 18.57 -20.21
CA VAL A 607 -34.33 18.17 -19.57
C VAL A 607 -34.37 16.67 -19.33
N SER A 608 -33.33 15.94 -19.75
CA SER A 608 -33.29 14.49 -19.55
C SER A 608 -33.19 14.13 -18.06
N PRO A 609 -33.68 12.95 -17.63
CA PRO A 609 -33.50 12.46 -16.27
C PRO A 609 -32.03 12.42 -15.82
N SER A 610 -31.11 12.15 -16.76
CA SER A 610 -29.67 12.08 -16.47
C SER A 610 -29.06 13.46 -16.24
N SER A 611 -29.58 14.49 -16.92
CA SER A 611 -29.20 15.88 -16.71
C SER A 611 -29.68 16.43 -15.35
N VAL A 612 -30.87 16.01 -14.89
CA VAL A 612 -31.38 16.35 -13.56
C VAL A 612 -30.49 15.74 -12.47
N TRP A 613 -30.13 14.46 -12.64
CA TRP A 613 -29.18 13.77 -11.76
C TRP A 613 -27.80 14.43 -11.73
N LEU A 614 -27.26 14.81 -12.90
CA LEU A 614 -25.95 15.47 -13.01
C LEU A 614 -25.88 16.76 -12.18
N LEU A 615 -27.00 17.47 -12.06
CA LEU A 615 -27.12 18.69 -11.27
C LEU A 615 -27.30 18.43 -9.77
N GLY A 616 -27.40 17.17 -9.36
CA GLY A 616 -27.51 16.75 -7.97
C GLY A 616 -28.93 16.75 -7.43
N TYR A 617 -29.96 16.61 -8.29
CA TYR A 617 -31.36 16.62 -7.86
C TYR A 617 -32.06 15.27 -8.05
N VAL A 618 -32.96 14.94 -7.13
CA VAL A 618 -33.82 13.75 -7.16
C VAL A 618 -35.26 14.14 -6.84
N LEU A 619 -36.24 13.44 -7.41
CA LEU A 619 -37.66 13.64 -7.08
C LEU A 619 -38.06 12.66 -5.98
N LEU A 620 -38.55 13.20 -4.87
CA LEU A 620 -39.09 12.46 -3.74
C LEU A 620 -40.62 12.48 -3.81
N ASP A 621 -41.20 11.28 -3.84
CA ASP A 621 -42.63 11.02 -3.79
C ASP A 621 -43.48 11.77 -4.83
N ASP A 622 -42.92 11.97 -6.02
CA ASP A 622 -43.54 12.69 -7.13
C ASP A 622 -44.03 14.11 -6.78
N ARG A 623 -43.52 14.67 -5.67
CA ARG A 623 -44.01 15.92 -5.07
C ARG A 623 -42.90 16.93 -4.80
N PHE A 624 -41.69 16.48 -4.50
CA PHE A 624 -40.61 17.37 -4.05
C PHE A 624 -39.29 17.07 -4.76
N ILE A 625 -38.69 18.07 -5.39
CA ILE A 625 -37.32 17.97 -5.93
C ILE A 625 -36.34 18.38 -4.83
N LEU A 626 -35.48 17.44 -4.48
CA LEU A 626 -34.52 17.52 -3.39
C LEU A 626 -33.09 17.47 -3.92
N ASP A 627 -32.17 18.16 -3.23
CA ASP A 627 -30.73 17.95 -3.42
C ASP A 627 -30.33 16.55 -2.90
N ILE A 628 -29.52 15.81 -3.66
CA ILE A 628 -29.06 14.46 -3.30
C ILE A 628 -28.39 14.42 -1.92
N HIS A 629 -27.68 15.50 -1.55
CA HIS A 629 -27.00 15.58 -0.26
C HIS A 629 -27.96 15.81 0.91
N ASP A 630 -29.16 16.30 0.65
CA ASP A 630 -30.19 16.52 1.67
C ASP A 630 -31.04 15.27 1.92
N TYR A 631 -31.00 14.26 1.02
CA TYR A 631 -31.79 13.04 1.16
C TYR A 631 -31.55 12.28 2.47
N PRO A 632 -30.29 12.01 2.90
CA PRO A 632 -30.04 11.35 4.19
C PRO A 632 -30.62 12.14 5.37
N LEU A 633 -30.62 13.47 5.29
CA LEU A 633 -31.16 14.33 6.34
C LEU A 633 -32.70 14.22 6.41
N VAL A 634 -33.38 14.07 5.26
CA VAL A 634 -34.82 13.78 5.21
C VAL A 634 -35.12 12.42 5.81
N VAL A 635 -34.32 11.39 5.48
CA VAL A 635 -34.44 10.04 6.05
C VAL A 635 -34.33 10.10 7.58
N CYS A 636 -33.32 10.79 8.12
CA CYS A 636 -33.17 10.98 9.56
C CYS A 636 -34.37 11.71 10.19
N ASN A 637 -34.84 12.79 9.58
CA ASN A 637 -36.01 13.53 10.08
C ASN A 637 -37.26 12.66 10.14
N ALA A 638 -37.49 11.85 9.12
CA ALA A 638 -38.68 11.00 9.02
C ALA A 638 -38.60 9.76 9.94
N ILE A 639 -37.42 9.14 10.09
CA ILE A 639 -37.22 8.04 11.06
C ILE A 639 -37.44 8.55 12.49
N CYS A 640 -36.91 9.73 12.82
CA CYS A 640 -37.03 10.28 14.17
C CYS A 640 -38.38 10.95 14.44
N GLY A 641 -39.26 11.08 13.44
CA GLY A 641 -40.53 11.80 13.53
C GLY A 641 -40.37 13.25 14.03
N ARG A 642 -39.19 13.85 13.83
CA ARG A 642 -38.80 15.16 14.37
C ARG A 642 -37.91 15.89 13.38
N ARG A 643 -37.96 17.23 13.42
CA ARG A 643 -37.10 18.09 12.59
C ARG A 643 -35.71 18.22 13.22
N LEU A 644 -34.85 17.23 12.99
CA LEU A 644 -33.43 17.28 13.38
C LEU A 644 -32.65 18.25 12.47
N PHE A 645 -32.95 18.23 11.17
CA PHE A 645 -32.27 19.03 10.16
C PHE A 645 -33.26 19.89 9.36
N ARG A 646 -32.83 21.09 8.95
CA ARG A 646 -33.62 21.97 8.06
C ARG A 646 -33.32 21.62 6.62
N VAL A 647 -34.31 21.06 5.93
CA VAL A 647 -34.19 20.62 4.54
C VAL A 647 -35.18 21.37 3.65
N TYR A 648 -34.73 21.84 2.50
CA TYR A 648 -35.52 22.65 1.58
C TYR A 648 -35.65 21.96 0.22
N ALA A 649 -36.87 21.86 -0.30
CA ALA A 649 -37.16 21.22 -1.58
C ALA A 649 -38.03 22.10 -2.49
N PHE A 650 -37.97 21.88 -3.80
CA PHE A 650 -38.87 22.54 -4.75
C PHE A 650 -40.14 21.69 -4.93
N PRO A 651 -41.34 22.23 -4.68
CA PRO A 651 -42.58 21.57 -5.05
C PRO A 651 -42.64 21.26 -6.55
N TYR A 652 -43.08 20.05 -6.89
CA TYR A 652 -43.25 19.58 -8.26
C TYR A 652 -44.74 19.28 -8.52
N LYS A 653 -45.30 19.85 -9.58
CA LYS A 653 -46.71 19.64 -9.96
C LYS A 653 -46.83 19.60 -11.49
N HIS A 654 -47.38 18.51 -12.02
CA HIS A 654 -47.71 18.33 -13.46
C HIS A 654 -46.58 18.74 -14.42
N SER A 655 -45.36 18.22 -14.20
CA SER A 655 -44.17 18.51 -15.03
C SER A 655 -43.63 19.94 -14.94
N THR A 656 -44.10 20.74 -13.99
CA THR A 656 -43.58 22.08 -13.69
C THR A 656 -43.00 22.14 -12.28
N VAL A 657 -41.85 22.82 -12.15
CA VAL A 657 -41.13 23.02 -10.88
C VAL A 657 -41.53 24.38 -10.32
N ALA A 658 -41.93 24.44 -9.05
CA ALA A 658 -42.22 25.70 -8.39
C ALA A 658 -40.95 26.57 -8.24
N LEU A 659 -41.12 27.88 -8.29
CA LEU A 659 -40.01 28.85 -8.25
C LEU A 659 -39.33 28.88 -6.88
N ASP A 660 -40.12 28.73 -5.81
CA ASP A 660 -39.64 28.86 -4.43
C ASP A 660 -39.39 27.50 -3.76
N LYS A 661 -38.31 27.45 -2.99
CA LYS A 661 -38.03 26.32 -2.10
C LYS A 661 -38.93 26.37 -0.88
N VAL A 662 -39.54 25.24 -0.55
CA VAL A 662 -40.34 25.07 0.67
C VAL A 662 -39.55 24.24 1.67
N LEU A 663 -39.61 24.63 2.94
CA LEU A 663 -39.04 23.87 4.05
C LEU A 663 -39.86 22.59 4.26
N LEU A 664 -39.24 21.42 4.17
CA LEU A 664 -39.92 20.15 4.39
C LEU A 664 -40.34 20.03 5.88
N ALA A 665 -41.62 19.73 6.12
CA ALA A 665 -42.07 19.26 7.43
C ALA A 665 -41.79 17.76 7.56
N PRO A 666 -41.44 17.25 8.75
CA PRO A 666 -41.27 15.81 8.98
C PRO A 666 -42.52 15.01 8.57
N ASP A 667 -43.70 15.58 8.80
CA ASP A 667 -45.00 14.96 8.51
C ASP A 667 -45.37 15.00 7.01
N ALA A 668 -44.68 15.81 6.21
CA ALA A 668 -44.97 15.97 4.79
C ALA A 668 -44.51 14.78 3.94
N VAL A 669 -43.59 13.96 4.47
CA VAL A 669 -43.07 12.75 3.80
C VAL A 669 -43.21 11.57 4.77
N PRO A 670 -44.28 10.77 4.67
CA PRO A 670 -44.41 9.57 5.48
C PRO A 670 -43.24 8.60 5.25
N LEU A 671 -42.92 7.79 6.26
CA LEU A 671 -41.79 6.85 6.18
C LEU A 671 -41.89 5.92 4.95
N ALA A 672 -43.11 5.53 4.58
CA ALA A 672 -43.39 4.71 3.41
C ALA A 672 -43.02 5.37 2.07
N SER A 673 -43.04 6.70 1.98
CA SER A 673 -42.68 7.46 0.77
C SER A 673 -41.19 7.80 0.68
N ILE A 674 -40.36 7.42 1.66
CA ILE A 674 -38.91 7.66 1.58
C ILE A 674 -38.27 6.85 0.44
N GLY A 675 -38.82 5.67 0.16
CA GLY A 675 -38.38 4.80 -0.93
C GLY A 675 -38.88 5.21 -2.32
N SER A 676 -39.82 6.16 -2.43
CA SER A 676 -40.36 6.62 -3.73
C SER A 676 -39.46 7.71 -4.34
N LEU A 677 -38.20 7.36 -4.60
CA LEU A 677 -37.25 8.20 -5.32
C LEU A 677 -37.30 7.94 -6.83
N ALA A 678 -37.47 8.98 -7.63
CA ALA A 678 -37.53 8.87 -9.09
C ALA A 678 -36.82 10.04 -9.79
N LEU A 679 -36.61 9.88 -11.10
CA LEU A 679 -36.20 10.96 -12.00
C LEU A 679 -37.21 11.06 -13.13
N TYR A 680 -37.82 12.23 -13.27
CA TYR A 680 -38.73 12.55 -14.37
C TYR A 680 -38.11 13.55 -15.33
N ARG A 681 -38.67 13.59 -16.55
CA ARG A 681 -38.36 14.63 -17.53
C ARG A 681 -38.95 15.94 -17.01
N LEU A 682 -38.13 16.98 -16.90
CA LEU A 682 -38.58 18.30 -16.46
C LEU A 682 -38.80 19.19 -17.69
N ARG A 683 -39.92 19.92 -17.67
CA ARG A 683 -40.26 20.94 -18.67
C ARG A 683 -39.70 22.29 -18.26
#